data_AF-A0A9D8WS10-F1
#
_entry.id   AF-A0A9D8WS10-F1
#
_cell.length_a   1.000
_cell.length_b   1.000
_cell.length_c   1.000
_cell.angle_alpha   90.00
_cell.angle_beta   90.00
_cell.angle_gamma   90.00
#
_symmetry.space_group_name_H-M   'P 1'
#
loop_
_entity.id
_entity.type
_entity.pdbx_description
1 polymer ?
#
loop_
_entity_poly.entity_id
_entity_poly.type
_entity_poly.pdbx_seq_one_letter_code
_entity_poly.pdbx_strand_id
1 'polypeptide(L)'
;TLEAPVRTGYDFDGWFVTENFSDSAIETIGGGAKGEITLYAKWTPVIYKISYELDGGTNASANPATYTIETDSITLAEPQKDGFTFSGWYADSSFSGTKQTTIEKGSHVDKKYYAEWLKNCTVSYITAHSTAPTAIIVGEGEKLTAEQLPELTSSDYFFGGWYVGETRVTAGNYTVTDNVTLTAKWIDKCNVSYVTAHGTAPQAFDVESGTTLTTTNLPALTESGWKFLGWYTNSSYDEATKASAGQSVTTSITLYAKWEEFTAPELTDSVTVLPTGTDGTAGTSAMYVLFGDWPQTIKADEVTIDENVSKVHGAFTYYIGSDGFWYVKCKENAYQSSYQYSNGTTVSQSSANSTKYFKVEPIKWRVLTENYNSTGKALLLAENILTANVHYYDYDNVNRTINGSTVYPNNYKESQIRAYLNGLSFYKKSSSSASMTTDDTYSSKGFLQTAFTTAAQNLIATTTVDNSAASTTDSGNNITQATSYACANTSDKIFLLSEKEVTTSSYGFASYSSYGTGNTRIRVTTDFAKANYAYQNTSTGCGGWWWMRSPNCYNGFYARKVSYKGNAEDCEIVEITNGGVVPALTIPVTLIGITKCSVSYVTAHGTAPQDFDVENGTTLTTEKLPALTEKGWKFLGWYTSSSFDEVTKASEGQSITESITLYAKWEEYAGPEVLPAGTDGSAGTNATYVLFGEWPQTIKANNVTVNESVSEVHGAFTYYSGSDGYWYVKCRENAYESWYTYSNGTTVAQNNANSTKYFKVEPIKWRVLTEDYNGTGKALLLAESILTGNVPYYVNSSSRTINSSNVYANNYKYSTIRAYLNGTYESNDMQTNTYTNKGFLQTAFTTEAQSLIATTTVDNSAASTTDSGNNLNQATRYACANTSDKIFLLSEKEVTTSSYGFASYNSSATPNTRIRVTTDFAKANYAYYWASDGYGGWWWLRSPFFDTNYYALAVDIGGSVNYYRNDVYYAFGNVVPALTISLQ
;
A
#
# COMPACT_ATOMS: atom_id res chain seq x y z
N THR A 1 -110.12 2.12 -77.96
CA THR A 1 -110.25 2.33 -76.51
C THR A 1 -108.88 2.49 -75.93
N LEU A 2 -108.73 3.39 -74.97
CA LEU A 2 -107.48 3.62 -74.27
C LEU A 2 -107.44 2.69 -73.06
N GLU A 3 -106.39 1.88 -72.95
CA GLU A 3 -106.18 1.03 -71.79
C GLU A 3 -105.83 1.87 -70.56
N ALA A 4 -106.28 1.44 -69.39
CA ALA A 4 -105.86 2.04 -68.13
C ALA A 4 -104.40 1.65 -67.85
N PRO A 5 -103.47 2.62 -67.77
CA PRO A 5 -102.11 2.33 -67.32
C PRO A 5 -102.11 1.93 -65.85
N VAL A 6 -101.02 1.31 -65.39
CA VAL A 6 -100.78 1.02 -63.97
C VAL A 6 -99.57 1.84 -63.50
N ARG A 7 -99.71 2.52 -62.36
CA ARG A 7 -98.64 3.26 -61.69
C ARG A 7 -98.67 2.89 -60.21
N THR A 8 -97.65 2.18 -59.74
CA THR A 8 -97.56 1.71 -58.34
C THR A 8 -97.78 2.85 -57.35
N GLY A 9 -98.71 2.67 -56.43
CA GLY A 9 -99.05 3.67 -55.40
C GLY A 9 -100.04 4.75 -55.84
N TYR A 10 -100.63 4.65 -57.04
CA TYR A 10 -101.62 5.58 -57.56
C TYR A 10 -102.81 4.85 -58.16
N ASP A 11 -104.00 5.42 -57.97
CA ASP A 11 -105.21 5.07 -58.70
C ASP A 11 -105.27 5.86 -60.02
N PHE A 12 -105.64 5.17 -61.10
CA PHE A 12 -105.79 5.79 -62.42
C PHE A 12 -107.18 6.43 -62.55
N ASP A 13 -107.23 7.76 -62.68
CA ASP A 13 -108.49 8.50 -62.72
C ASP A 13 -109.04 8.69 -64.15
N GLY A 14 -108.23 8.44 -65.19
CA GLY A 14 -108.64 8.56 -66.60
C GLY A 14 -107.64 9.28 -67.50
N TRP A 15 -107.91 9.25 -68.82
CA TRP A 15 -107.17 9.97 -69.85
C TRP A 15 -107.86 11.30 -70.18
N PHE A 16 -107.10 12.38 -70.30
CA PHE A 16 -107.61 13.72 -70.56
C PHE A 16 -106.88 14.35 -71.76
N VAL A 17 -107.53 15.26 -72.47
CA VAL A 17 -106.92 16.00 -73.59
C VAL A 17 -106.27 17.29 -73.09
N THR A 18 -106.77 17.86 -71.98
CA THR A 18 -106.15 19.04 -71.37
C THR A 18 -105.20 18.65 -70.25
N GLU A 19 -104.02 19.27 -70.22
CA GLU A 19 -102.98 19.00 -69.21
C GLU A 19 -103.45 19.32 -67.78
N ASN A 20 -104.34 20.29 -67.62
CA ASN A 20 -104.91 20.68 -66.33
C ASN A 20 -106.14 19.85 -65.91
N PHE A 21 -106.51 18.81 -66.68
CA PHE A 21 -107.64 17.92 -66.41
C PHE A 21 -108.98 18.66 -66.25
N SER A 22 -109.16 19.78 -66.95
CA SER A 22 -110.39 20.59 -66.87
C SER A 22 -111.52 20.05 -67.74
N ASP A 23 -111.20 19.14 -68.65
CA ASP A 23 -112.13 18.37 -69.47
C ASP A 23 -112.61 17.09 -68.77
N SER A 24 -113.59 16.40 -69.38
CA SER A 24 -114.02 15.08 -68.92
C SER A 24 -113.06 14.00 -69.42
N ALA A 25 -112.85 12.95 -68.63
CA ALA A 25 -112.02 11.82 -69.04
C ALA A 25 -112.56 11.19 -70.32
N ILE A 26 -111.66 10.79 -71.22
CA ILE A 26 -111.97 10.10 -72.46
C ILE A 26 -111.51 8.65 -72.41
N GLU A 27 -112.30 7.76 -73.00
CA GLU A 27 -111.98 6.32 -73.06
C GLU A 27 -111.61 5.86 -74.48
N THR A 28 -111.84 6.70 -75.51
CA THR A 28 -111.58 6.36 -76.91
C THR A 28 -111.14 7.59 -77.72
N ILE A 29 -110.31 7.38 -78.76
CA ILE A 29 -110.00 8.39 -79.78
C ILE A 29 -110.86 8.08 -81.02
N GLY A 30 -111.65 9.04 -81.49
CA GLY A 30 -112.57 8.87 -82.62
C GLY A 30 -111.86 8.72 -83.99
N GLY A 31 -112.36 7.82 -84.85
CA GLY A 31 -111.69 7.36 -86.08
C GLY A 31 -111.43 8.39 -87.20
N GLY A 32 -111.75 9.66 -86.99
CA GLY A 32 -111.48 10.76 -87.93
C GLY A 32 -110.31 11.67 -87.53
N ALA A 33 -109.69 11.46 -86.35
CA ALA A 33 -108.62 12.33 -85.87
C ALA A 33 -107.33 12.14 -86.70
N LYS A 34 -106.80 13.24 -87.26
CA LYS A 34 -105.58 13.27 -88.07
C LYS A 34 -104.56 14.21 -87.41
N GLY A 35 -103.34 13.71 -87.17
CA GLY A 35 -102.26 14.46 -86.51
C GLY A 35 -101.82 13.82 -85.19
N GLU A 36 -100.84 14.43 -84.56
CA GLU A 36 -100.36 14.05 -83.23
C GLU A 36 -101.39 14.45 -82.17
N ILE A 37 -101.73 13.52 -81.26
CA ILE A 37 -102.65 13.76 -80.13
C ILE A 37 -101.88 13.49 -78.85
N THR A 38 -101.76 14.51 -78.00
CA THR A 38 -101.21 14.37 -76.66
C THR A 38 -102.35 14.08 -75.68
N LEU A 39 -102.19 13.03 -74.87
CA LEU A 39 -103.12 12.67 -73.81
C LEU A 39 -102.40 12.70 -72.46
N TYR A 40 -103.10 13.14 -71.43
CA TYR A 40 -102.60 13.30 -70.08
C TYR A 40 -103.30 12.30 -69.16
N ALA A 41 -102.52 11.45 -68.47
CA ALA A 41 -103.02 10.51 -67.48
C ALA A 41 -103.14 11.20 -66.11
N LYS A 42 -104.34 11.18 -65.51
CA LYS A 42 -104.55 11.68 -64.16
C LYS A 42 -104.40 10.55 -63.14
N TRP A 43 -103.68 10.82 -62.06
CA TRP A 43 -103.33 9.87 -61.02
C TRP A 43 -103.63 10.44 -59.64
N THR A 44 -104.31 9.67 -58.79
CA THR A 44 -104.52 10.00 -57.38
C THR A 44 -103.68 9.07 -56.50
N PRO A 45 -102.78 9.58 -55.63
CA PRO A 45 -102.01 8.72 -54.73
C PRO A 45 -102.90 7.90 -53.80
N VAL A 46 -102.60 6.60 -53.67
CA VAL A 46 -103.29 5.70 -52.72
C VAL A 46 -102.93 6.09 -51.29
N ILE A 47 -103.93 6.14 -50.41
CA ILE A 47 -103.77 6.42 -48.98
C ILE A 47 -103.60 5.11 -48.22
N TYR A 48 -102.44 4.92 -47.60
CA TYR A 48 -102.08 3.77 -46.76
C TYR A 48 -102.26 4.11 -45.28
N LYS A 49 -102.68 3.13 -44.47
CA LYS A 49 -102.90 3.28 -43.03
C LYS A 49 -101.66 2.93 -42.22
N ILE A 50 -101.47 3.65 -41.11
CA ILE A 50 -100.47 3.32 -40.08
C ILE A 50 -101.22 3.01 -38.79
N SER A 51 -100.99 1.82 -38.25
CA SER A 51 -101.57 1.36 -36.98
C SER A 51 -100.50 1.26 -35.90
N TYR A 52 -100.77 1.80 -34.72
CA TYR A 52 -99.85 1.78 -33.57
C TYR A 52 -100.47 0.97 -32.43
N GLU A 53 -99.81 -0.09 -32.03
CA GLU A 53 -100.18 -0.92 -30.87
C GLU A 53 -99.34 -0.48 -29.67
N LEU A 54 -99.99 0.20 -28.74
CA LEU A 54 -99.33 0.93 -27.66
C LEU A 54 -99.37 0.19 -26.33
N ASP A 55 -100.06 -0.96 -26.25
CA ASP A 55 -100.27 -1.72 -25.01
C ASP A 55 -100.73 -0.83 -23.83
N GLY A 56 -101.79 -0.03 -24.06
CA GLY A 56 -102.34 0.89 -23.06
C GLY A 56 -101.62 2.24 -22.92
N GLY A 57 -100.57 2.50 -23.71
CA GLY A 57 -99.96 3.84 -23.83
C GLY A 57 -100.75 4.83 -24.71
N THR A 58 -100.28 6.07 -24.74
CA THR A 58 -100.80 7.17 -25.58
C THR A 58 -99.82 7.48 -26.70
N ASN A 59 -100.29 7.57 -27.94
CA ASN A 59 -99.42 7.87 -29.08
C ASN A 59 -98.98 9.33 -29.09
N ALA A 60 -97.84 9.61 -29.73
CA ALA A 60 -97.44 10.97 -30.04
C ALA A 60 -98.37 11.59 -31.09
N SER A 61 -98.80 12.83 -30.89
CA SER A 61 -99.64 13.55 -31.87
C SER A 61 -98.96 13.78 -33.22
N ALA A 62 -97.63 13.72 -33.26
CA ALA A 62 -96.82 13.84 -34.47
C ALA A 62 -96.87 12.59 -35.36
N ASN A 63 -97.29 11.43 -34.81
CA ASN A 63 -97.38 10.19 -35.57
C ASN A 63 -98.66 10.19 -36.43
N PRO A 64 -98.54 10.19 -37.78
CA PRO A 64 -99.71 10.25 -38.64
C PRO A 64 -100.45 8.91 -38.66
N ALA A 65 -101.77 8.96 -38.90
CA ALA A 65 -102.61 7.78 -39.05
C ALA A 65 -102.58 7.21 -40.49
N THR A 66 -102.16 8.02 -41.47
CA THR A 66 -102.14 7.66 -42.89
C THR A 66 -101.00 8.34 -43.62
N TYR A 67 -100.56 7.77 -44.74
CA TYR A 67 -99.57 8.34 -45.63
C TYR A 67 -99.80 7.90 -47.09
N THR A 68 -99.14 8.54 -48.04
CA THR A 68 -99.17 8.17 -49.48
C THR A 68 -97.75 7.89 -49.98
N ILE A 69 -97.61 7.31 -51.17
CA ILE A 69 -96.30 7.08 -51.81
C ILE A 69 -95.48 8.38 -52.01
N GLU A 70 -96.16 9.54 -52.07
CA GLU A 70 -95.54 10.86 -52.23
C GLU A 70 -95.16 11.52 -50.89
N THR A 71 -95.65 10.99 -49.76
CA THR A 71 -95.36 11.54 -48.43
C THR A 71 -93.85 11.44 -48.16
N ASP A 72 -93.25 12.54 -47.70
CA ASP A 72 -91.85 12.54 -47.28
C ASP A 72 -91.63 11.56 -46.12
N SER A 73 -90.37 11.14 -45.91
CA SER A 73 -90.07 10.13 -44.90
C SER A 73 -90.60 10.55 -43.51
N ILE A 74 -91.38 9.69 -42.87
CA ILE A 74 -92.00 9.93 -41.57
C ILE A 74 -91.08 9.38 -40.50
N THR A 75 -90.62 10.24 -39.58
CA THR A 75 -89.91 9.78 -38.36
C THR A 75 -90.94 9.40 -37.31
N LEU A 76 -90.84 8.20 -36.76
CA LEU A 76 -91.74 7.70 -35.72
C LEU A 76 -91.37 8.33 -34.38
N ALA A 77 -92.24 9.19 -33.86
CA ALA A 77 -92.10 9.81 -32.55
C ALA A 77 -92.41 8.81 -31.42
N GLU A 78 -91.79 9.02 -30.27
CA GLU A 78 -91.93 8.17 -29.09
C GLU A 78 -93.33 8.35 -28.44
N PRO A 79 -94.05 7.25 -28.16
CA PRO A 79 -95.30 7.29 -27.40
C PRO A 79 -95.03 7.44 -25.89
N GLN A 80 -96.08 7.61 -25.09
CA GLN A 80 -95.97 7.70 -23.62
C GLN A 80 -96.83 6.63 -22.91
N LYS A 81 -96.31 6.03 -21.83
CA LYS A 81 -97.04 5.09 -20.96
C LYS A 81 -96.61 5.28 -19.50
N ASP A 82 -97.56 5.60 -18.62
CA ASP A 82 -97.26 5.85 -17.21
C ASP A 82 -96.61 4.64 -16.54
N GLY A 83 -95.48 4.86 -15.89
CA GLY A 83 -94.71 3.81 -15.20
C GLY A 83 -93.81 2.95 -16.09
N PHE A 84 -93.69 3.28 -17.39
CA PHE A 84 -92.83 2.58 -18.34
C PHE A 84 -91.98 3.54 -19.19
N THR A 85 -90.79 3.08 -19.60
CA THR A 85 -89.89 3.76 -20.54
C THR A 85 -90.09 3.13 -21.92
N PHE A 86 -90.19 3.97 -22.94
CA PHE A 86 -90.29 3.50 -24.32
C PHE A 86 -88.94 2.95 -24.79
N SER A 87 -88.87 1.67 -25.16
CA SER A 87 -87.65 1.06 -25.71
C SER A 87 -87.56 1.27 -27.22
N GLY A 88 -88.67 1.19 -27.96
CA GLY A 88 -88.66 1.37 -29.41
C GLY A 88 -89.91 0.87 -30.11
N TRP A 89 -90.02 1.20 -31.40
CA TRP A 89 -91.08 0.68 -32.28
C TRP A 89 -90.61 -0.58 -32.99
N TYR A 90 -91.49 -1.56 -33.14
CA TYR A 90 -91.21 -2.83 -33.82
C TYR A 90 -92.32 -3.17 -34.81
N ALA A 91 -92.00 -3.86 -35.89
CA ALA A 91 -93.01 -4.33 -36.85
C ALA A 91 -93.72 -5.62 -36.38
N ASP A 92 -93.22 -6.26 -35.32
CA ASP A 92 -93.70 -7.53 -34.78
C ASP A 92 -94.08 -7.40 -33.29
N SER A 93 -95.17 -8.04 -32.87
CA SER A 93 -95.68 -8.01 -31.49
C SER A 93 -94.78 -8.74 -30.48
N SER A 94 -93.86 -9.59 -30.95
CA SER A 94 -92.84 -10.22 -30.13
C SER A 94 -91.61 -9.33 -29.90
N PHE A 95 -91.63 -8.10 -30.45
CA PHE A 95 -90.50 -7.16 -30.44
C PHE A 95 -89.21 -7.74 -31.05
N SER A 96 -89.37 -8.73 -31.93
CA SER A 96 -88.26 -9.32 -32.69
C SER A 96 -87.93 -8.46 -33.92
N GLY A 97 -86.66 -8.49 -34.34
CA GLY A 97 -86.16 -7.71 -35.47
C GLY A 97 -85.59 -6.34 -35.07
N THR A 98 -85.42 -5.45 -36.05
CA THR A 98 -84.79 -4.13 -35.82
C THR A 98 -85.81 -3.09 -35.38
N LYS A 99 -85.39 -2.19 -34.48
CA LYS A 99 -86.17 -1.01 -34.09
C LYS A 99 -86.49 -0.17 -35.33
N GLN A 100 -87.73 0.26 -35.43
CA GLN A 100 -88.27 1.05 -36.52
C GLN A 100 -88.24 2.52 -36.11
N THR A 101 -87.56 3.35 -36.88
CA THR A 101 -87.45 4.79 -36.59
C THR A 101 -88.10 5.65 -37.66
N THR A 102 -88.25 5.10 -38.88
CA THR A 102 -88.66 5.87 -40.05
C THR A 102 -89.51 5.04 -41.00
N ILE A 103 -90.52 5.66 -41.62
CA ILE A 103 -91.17 5.17 -42.85
C ILE A 103 -90.59 5.97 -44.00
N GLU A 104 -89.87 5.31 -44.92
CA GLU A 104 -89.22 6.02 -46.03
C GLU A 104 -90.21 6.50 -47.10
N LYS A 105 -89.91 7.65 -47.71
CA LYS A 105 -90.62 8.15 -48.89
C LYS A 105 -90.66 7.09 -49.99
N GLY A 106 -91.82 6.93 -50.62
CA GLY A 106 -92.05 5.88 -51.62
C GLY A 106 -92.57 4.56 -51.05
N SER A 107 -92.77 4.44 -49.72
CA SER A 107 -93.48 3.29 -49.15
C SER A 107 -94.96 3.28 -49.60
N HIS A 108 -95.51 2.10 -49.82
CA HIS A 108 -96.79 1.93 -50.53
C HIS A 108 -97.59 0.71 -50.04
N VAL A 109 -97.55 0.46 -48.73
CA VAL A 109 -98.31 -0.61 -48.05
C VAL A 109 -98.75 -0.15 -46.65
N ASP A 110 -99.83 -0.72 -46.12
CA ASP A 110 -100.22 -0.47 -44.74
C ASP A 110 -99.09 -0.87 -43.75
N LYS A 111 -98.90 -0.07 -42.70
CA LYS A 111 -97.89 -0.28 -41.67
C LYS A 111 -98.52 -0.54 -40.32
N LYS A 112 -97.90 -1.42 -39.54
CA LYS A 112 -98.27 -1.68 -38.15
C LYS A 112 -97.02 -1.68 -37.28
N TYR A 113 -97.05 -0.91 -36.20
CA TYR A 113 -95.94 -0.78 -35.25
C TYR A 113 -96.40 -1.09 -33.83
N TYR A 114 -95.58 -1.82 -33.09
CA TYR A 114 -95.78 -2.20 -31.69
C TYR A 114 -94.76 -1.44 -30.84
N ALA A 115 -95.22 -0.76 -29.79
CA ALA A 115 -94.35 -0.09 -28.84
C ALA A 115 -93.84 -1.09 -27.79
N GLU A 116 -92.52 -1.23 -27.67
CA GLU A 116 -91.90 -1.97 -26.57
C GLU A 116 -91.73 -1.06 -25.36
N TRP A 117 -92.12 -1.57 -24.19
CA TRP A 117 -92.12 -0.83 -22.93
C TRP A 117 -91.30 -1.56 -21.87
N LEU A 118 -90.35 -0.87 -21.27
CA LEU A 118 -89.60 -1.36 -20.11
C LEU A 118 -90.20 -0.78 -18.83
N LYS A 119 -90.36 -1.59 -17.79
CA LYS A 119 -90.84 -1.10 -16.50
C LYS A 119 -89.88 -0.05 -15.95
N ASN A 120 -90.40 1.04 -15.39
CA ASN A 120 -89.56 2.07 -14.77
C ASN A 120 -88.94 1.56 -13.47
N CYS A 121 -87.61 1.65 -13.39
CA CYS A 121 -86.84 1.44 -12.18
C CYS A 121 -86.24 2.77 -11.72
N THR A 122 -86.34 3.06 -10.42
CA THR A 122 -85.75 4.24 -9.79
C THR A 122 -84.35 3.91 -9.31
N VAL A 123 -83.37 4.72 -9.71
CA VAL A 123 -82.00 4.69 -9.21
C VAL A 123 -81.83 5.84 -8.24
N SER A 124 -81.68 5.52 -6.97
CA SER A 124 -81.47 6.50 -5.89
C SER A 124 -80.01 6.52 -5.46
N TYR A 125 -79.54 7.66 -4.96
CA TYR A 125 -78.15 7.84 -4.53
C TYR A 125 -78.10 8.21 -3.05
N ILE A 126 -77.24 7.55 -2.29
CA ILE A 126 -76.94 7.88 -0.89
C ILE A 126 -75.46 8.21 -0.76
N THR A 127 -75.16 9.32 -0.10
CA THR A 127 -73.79 9.78 0.16
C THR A 127 -73.72 10.40 1.55
N ALA A 128 -72.59 10.20 2.24
CA ALA A 128 -72.36 10.70 3.60
C ALA A 128 -71.63 12.05 3.63
N HIS A 129 -70.81 12.37 2.61
CA HIS A 129 -69.85 13.48 2.64
C HIS A 129 -70.03 14.49 1.49
N SER A 130 -71.17 14.43 0.79
CA SER A 130 -71.53 15.36 -0.28
C SER A 130 -73.05 15.51 -0.38
N THR A 131 -73.51 16.34 -1.32
CA THR A 131 -74.93 16.35 -1.71
C THR A 131 -75.21 15.15 -2.63
N ALA A 132 -76.31 14.44 -2.39
CA ALA A 132 -76.74 13.34 -3.24
C ALA A 132 -77.24 13.85 -4.60
N PRO A 133 -76.85 13.21 -5.71
CA PRO A 133 -77.50 13.46 -7.00
C PRO A 133 -79.00 13.20 -6.95
N THR A 134 -79.74 13.87 -7.83
CA THR A 134 -81.17 13.60 -8.02
C THR A 134 -81.37 12.18 -8.52
N ALA A 135 -82.36 11.47 -7.96
CA ALA A 135 -82.73 10.15 -8.44
C ALA A 135 -83.17 10.19 -9.91
N ILE A 136 -82.83 9.15 -10.66
CA ILE A 136 -83.18 9.01 -12.08
C ILE A 136 -84.10 7.81 -12.30
N ILE A 137 -84.78 7.81 -13.44
CA ILE A 137 -85.62 6.70 -13.90
C ILE A 137 -84.95 6.07 -15.12
N VAL A 138 -84.81 4.74 -15.11
CA VAL A 138 -84.28 3.93 -16.21
C VAL A 138 -85.20 2.75 -16.48
N GLY A 139 -85.12 2.16 -17.66
CA GLY A 139 -85.87 0.95 -18.00
C GLY A 139 -85.29 -0.30 -17.33
N GLU A 140 -86.15 -1.22 -16.90
CA GLU A 140 -85.74 -2.56 -16.45
C GLU A 140 -84.95 -3.27 -17.56
N GLY A 141 -83.77 -3.78 -17.22
CA GLY A 141 -82.81 -4.42 -18.14
C GLY A 141 -81.75 -3.46 -18.72
N GLU A 142 -81.88 -2.15 -18.52
CA GLU A 142 -80.88 -1.18 -18.98
C GLU A 142 -79.59 -1.21 -18.14
N LYS A 143 -78.49 -0.78 -18.76
CA LYS A 143 -77.19 -0.65 -18.11
C LYS A 143 -76.89 0.81 -17.81
N LEU A 144 -76.41 1.09 -16.60
CA LEU A 144 -76.08 2.47 -16.21
C LEU A 144 -74.93 3.04 -17.04
N THR A 145 -75.07 4.28 -17.49
CA THR A 145 -74.04 5.02 -18.23
C THR A 145 -73.09 5.79 -17.30
N ALA A 146 -72.04 6.40 -17.84
CA ALA A 146 -71.11 7.21 -17.07
C ALA A 146 -71.78 8.49 -16.53
N GLU A 147 -72.67 9.11 -17.30
CA GLU A 147 -73.44 10.29 -16.91
C GLU A 147 -74.38 10.01 -15.74
N GLN A 148 -74.86 8.76 -15.63
CA GLN A 148 -75.71 8.27 -14.55
C GLN A 148 -74.92 7.84 -13.30
N LEU A 149 -73.58 7.90 -13.35
CA LEU A 149 -72.68 7.60 -12.24
C LEU A 149 -71.77 8.81 -11.97
N PRO A 150 -72.34 9.96 -11.58
CA PRO A 150 -71.58 11.19 -11.44
C PRO A 150 -70.47 11.04 -10.39
N GLU A 151 -69.30 11.63 -10.67
CA GLU A 151 -68.26 11.79 -9.66
C GLU A 151 -68.66 12.85 -8.64
N LEU A 152 -68.38 12.58 -7.38
CA LEU A 152 -68.69 13.48 -6.27
C LEU A 152 -67.41 14.12 -5.74
N THR A 153 -67.53 15.37 -5.30
CA THR A 153 -66.45 16.09 -4.64
C THR A 153 -66.76 16.31 -3.16
N SER A 154 -65.71 16.24 -2.35
CA SER A 154 -65.77 16.55 -0.91
C SER A 154 -64.49 17.27 -0.49
N SER A 155 -64.59 18.16 0.49
CA SER A 155 -63.44 18.85 1.08
C SER A 155 -62.49 17.86 1.77
N ASP A 156 -63.04 16.86 2.45
CA ASP A 156 -62.28 16.03 3.40
C ASP A 156 -62.14 14.57 2.97
N TYR A 157 -62.68 14.21 1.80
CA TYR A 157 -62.71 12.82 1.31
C TYR A 157 -62.49 12.74 -0.20
N PHE A 158 -61.94 11.61 -0.66
CA PHE A 158 -61.95 11.19 -2.06
C PHE A 158 -63.15 10.30 -2.35
N PHE A 159 -63.76 10.48 -3.52
CA PHE A 159 -64.90 9.67 -3.94
C PHE A 159 -64.40 8.33 -4.51
N GLY A 160 -64.59 7.25 -3.75
CA GLY A 160 -64.19 5.88 -4.12
C GLY A 160 -65.13 5.21 -5.13
N GLY A 161 -66.24 5.85 -5.49
CA GLY A 161 -67.21 5.36 -6.47
C GLY A 161 -68.55 4.95 -5.87
N TRP A 162 -69.46 4.52 -6.75
CA TRP A 162 -70.79 4.05 -6.41
C TRP A 162 -70.82 2.52 -6.20
N TYR A 163 -71.57 2.08 -5.20
CA TYR A 163 -71.65 0.67 -4.80
C TYR A 163 -73.09 0.22 -4.55
N VAL A 164 -73.35 -1.06 -4.81
CA VAL A 164 -74.55 -1.78 -4.34
C VAL A 164 -74.07 -2.87 -3.39
N GLY A 165 -74.41 -2.75 -2.10
CA GLY A 165 -73.79 -3.57 -1.06
C GLY A 165 -72.27 -3.38 -1.07
N GLU A 166 -71.52 -4.45 -1.28
CA GLU A 166 -70.06 -4.41 -1.37
C GLU A 166 -69.51 -4.29 -2.80
N THR A 167 -70.36 -4.44 -3.82
CA THR A 167 -69.96 -4.50 -5.22
C THR A 167 -69.90 -3.11 -5.84
N ARG A 168 -68.75 -2.76 -6.44
CA ARG A 168 -68.56 -1.50 -7.16
C ARG A 168 -69.37 -1.51 -8.46
N VAL A 169 -70.10 -0.43 -8.70
CA VAL A 169 -70.85 -0.19 -9.93
C VAL A 169 -69.98 0.63 -10.88
N THR A 170 -69.80 0.14 -12.10
CA THR A 170 -69.10 0.86 -13.19
C THR A 170 -70.01 0.95 -14.41
N ALA A 171 -69.86 2.03 -15.19
CA ALA A 171 -70.65 2.26 -16.39
C ALA A 171 -70.61 1.04 -17.34
N GLY A 172 -71.76 0.65 -17.88
CA GLY A 172 -71.92 -0.47 -18.80
C GLY A 172 -71.87 -1.88 -18.19
N ASN A 173 -71.54 -2.02 -16.90
CA ASN A 173 -71.39 -3.32 -16.23
C ASN A 173 -72.47 -3.62 -15.20
N TYR A 174 -73.31 -2.64 -14.84
CA TYR A 174 -74.41 -2.84 -13.93
C TYR A 174 -75.74 -2.74 -14.68
N THR A 175 -76.49 -3.85 -14.70
CA THR A 175 -77.84 -3.92 -15.27
C THR A 175 -78.87 -3.70 -14.17
N VAL A 176 -79.80 -2.78 -14.40
CA VAL A 176 -80.88 -2.45 -13.46
C VAL A 176 -82.05 -3.39 -13.68
N THR A 177 -82.36 -4.23 -12.70
CA THR A 177 -83.50 -5.19 -12.78
C THR A 177 -84.64 -4.85 -11.83
N ASP A 178 -84.43 -3.92 -10.90
CA ASP A 178 -85.46 -3.35 -10.02
C ASP A 178 -84.96 -1.99 -9.49
N ASN A 179 -85.77 -1.29 -8.68
CA ASN A 179 -85.34 -0.10 -7.95
C ASN A 179 -84.06 -0.37 -7.17
N VAL A 180 -83.04 0.47 -7.35
CA VAL A 180 -81.71 0.29 -6.74
C VAL A 180 -81.27 1.56 -6.03
N THR A 181 -80.58 1.38 -4.91
CA THR A 181 -79.92 2.48 -4.20
C THR A 181 -78.39 2.31 -4.30
N LEU A 182 -77.74 3.27 -4.95
CA LEU A 182 -76.29 3.35 -5.04
C LEU A 182 -75.74 4.12 -3.83
N THR A 183 -74.78 3.51 -3.13
CA THR A 183 -74.10 4.15 -1.99
C THR A 183 -72.73 4.63 -2.42
N ALA A 184 -72.42 5.90 -2.18
CA ALA A 184 -71.09 6.47 -2.38
C ALA A 184 -70.15 5.92 -1.30
N LYS A 185 -69.03 5.32 -1.71
CA LYS A 185 -67.91 5.05 -0.79
C LYS A 185 -66.92 6.20 -0.83
N TRP A 186 -66.42 6.55 0.35
CA TRP A 186 -65.51 7.67 0.55
C TRP A 186 -64.23 7.15 1.18
N ILE A 187 -63.11 7.70 0.73
CA ILE A 187 -61.76 7.41 1.24
C ILE A 187 -61.27 8.66 1.95
N ASP A 188 -60.74 8.52 3.16
CA ASP A 188 -60.22 9.65 3.93
C ASP A 188 -59.14 10.40 3.15
N LYS A 189 -59.26 11.73 3.09
CA LYS A 189 -58.26 12.60 2.50
C LYS A 189 -57.20 12.93 3.53
N CYS A 190 -55.95 12.62 3.25
CA CYS A 190 -54.80 12.96 4.08
C CYS A 190 -53.98 14.06 3.40
N ASN A 191 -53.72 15.15 4.11
CA ASN A 191 -52.85 16.21 3.63
C ASN A 191 -51.39 15.90 3.97
N VAL A 192 -50.50 16.01 2.99
CA VAL A 192 -49.04 15.97 3.20
C VAL A 192 -48.50 17.38 3.07
N SER A 193 -48.00 17.92 4.18
CA SER A 193 -47.48 19.29 4.27
C SER A 193 -46.01 19.30 4.70
N TYR A 194 -45.31 20.41 4.45
CA TYR A 194 -43.88 20.55 4.70
C TYR A 194 -43.58 21.80 5.52
N VAL A 195 -42.68 21.69 6.48
CA VAL A 195 -42.16 22.79 7.29
C VAL A 195 -40.64 22.77 7.19
N THR A 196 -40.04 23.91 6.87
CA THR A 196 -38.59 24.04 6.80
C THR A 196 -38.14 25.39 7.36
N ALA A 197 -37.02 25.40 8.10
CA ALA A 197 -36.38 26.61 8.59
C ALA A 197 -35.48 27.27 7.52
N HIS A 198 -35.05 26.49 6.52
CA HIS A 198 -34.09 26.85 5.48
C HIS A 198 -34.56 26.32 4.12
N GLY A 199 -34.15 26.92 3.00
CA GLY A 199 -34.63 26.52 1.68
C GLY A 199 -36.12 26.83 1.46
N THR A 200 -36.66 26.33 0.36
CA THR A 200 -38.07 26.52 -0.01
C THR A 200 -38.86 25.24 0.28
N ALA A 201 -39.93 25.34 1.07
CA ALA A 201 -40.83 24.22 1.33
C ALA A 201 -41.52 23.73 0.05
N PRO A 202 -41.60 22.42 -0.21
CA PRO A 202 -42.42 21.88 -1.29
C PRO A 202 -43.90 22.25 -1.12
N GLN A 203 -44.64 22.22 -2.24
CA GLN A 203 -46.08 22.44 -2.22
C GLN A 203 -46.79 21.27 -1.52
N ALA A 204 -47.70 21.58 -0.60
CA ALA A 204 -48.56 20.58 0.04
C ALA A 204 -49.57 20.00 -0.97
N PHE A 205 -49.93 18.73 -0.77
CA PHE A 205 -50.90 18.03 -1.62
C PHE A 205 -51.69 17.01 -0.80
N ASP A 206 -52.83 16.58 -1.35
CA ASP A 206 -53.73 15.62 -0.73
C ASP A 206 -53.56 14.22 -1.36
N VAL A 207 -53.61 13.19 -0.52
CA VAL A 207 -53.56 11.77 -0.93
C VAL A 207 -54.64 10.95 -0.24
N GLU A 208 -55.03 9.84 -0.87
CA GLU A 208 -55.92 8.85 -0.25
C GLU A 208 -55.23 8.23 0.98
N SER A 209 -55.97 8.05 2.07
CA SER A 209 -55.49 7.33 3.24
C SER A 209 -55.02 5.92 2.87
N GLY A 210 -53.81 5.58 3.29
CA GLY A 210 -53.09 4.35 2.94
C GLY A 210 -52.04 4.50 1.84
N THR A 211 -52.01 5.64 1.12
CA THR A 211 -51.00 5.93 0.10
C THR A 211 -49.59 5.89 0.70
N THR A 212 -48.65 5.24 0.01
CA THR A 212 -47.25 5.18 0.44
C THR A 212 -46.44 6.36 -0.11
N LEU A 213 -45.61 6.96 0.74
CA LEU A 213 -44.67 8.00 0.34
C LEU A 213 -43.63 7.42 -0.61
N THR A 214 -43.28 8.19 -1.65
CA THR A 214 -42.19 7.91 -2.58
C THR A 214 -41.06 8.90 -2.37
N THR A 215 -39.91 8.67 -3.01
CA THR A 215 -38.79 9.64 -3.02
C THR A 215 -39.20 10.99 -3.60
N THR A 216 -40.14 11.02 -4.55
CA THR A 216 -40.72 12.27 -5.10
C THR A 216 -41.48 13.06 -4.06
N ASN A 217 -42.08 12.39 -3.07
CA ASN A 217 -42.77 13.05 -1.94
C ASN A 217 -41.80 13.48 -0.83
N LEU A 218 -40.53 13.05 -0.88
CA LEU A 218 -39.51 13.38 0.11
C LEU A 218 -38.31 14.07 -0.56
N PRO A 219 -38.51 15.20 -1.27
CA PRO A 219 -37.45 15.83 -2.03
C PRO A 219 -36.35 16.38 -1.12
N ALA A 220 -35.08 16.20 -1.49
CA ALA A 220 -33.99 16.87 -0.79
C ALA A 220 -34.01 18.37 -1.06
N LEU A 221 -33.71 19.17 -0.03
CA LEU A 221 -33.66 20.63 -0.12
C LEU A 221 -32.22 21.15 -0.15
N THR A 222 -32.03 22.32 -0.76
CA THR A 222 -30.75 23.04 -0.81
C THR A 222 -30.92 24.43 -0.21
N GLU A 223 -30.00 24.85 0.65
CA GLU A 223 -29.87 26.23 1.14
C GLU A 223 -28.40 26.51 1.43
N SER A 224 -27.93 27.72 1.10
CA SER A 224 -26.53 28.08 1.32
C SER A 224 -26.18 28.10 2.82
N GLY A 225 -25.11 27.40 3.20
CA GLY A 225 -24.66 27.30 4.60
C GLY A 225 -25.39 26.25 5.44
N TRP A 226 -26.29 25.46 4.85
CA TRP A 226 -27.09 24.46 5.58
C TRP A 226 -27.09 23.11 4.86
N LYS A 227 -26.90 22.04 5.64
CA LYS A 227 -26.95 20.66 5.20
C LYS A 227 -28.33 20.06 5.51
N PHE A 228 -29.00 19.54 4.50
CA PHE A 228 -30.31 18.90 4.66
C PHE A 228 -30.15 17.45 5.12
N LEU A 229 -30.66 17.13 6.31
CA LEU A 229 -30.52 15.80 6.94
C LEU A 229 -31.74 14.88 6.72
N GLY A 230 -32.77 15.36 6.01
CA GLY A 230 -33.98 14.61 5.70
C GLY A 230 -35.25 15.20 6.31
N TRP A 231 -36.37 14.55 5.98
CA TRP A 231 -37.70 14.87 6.48
C TRP A 231 -38.05 14.02 7.71
N TYR A 232 -38.70 14.63 8.69
CA TYR A 232 -39.12 13.98 9.94
C TYR A 232 -40.60 14.25 10.20
N THR A 233 -41.31 13.33 10.83
CA THR A 233 -42.75 13.45 11.08
C THR A 233 -43.10 14.42 12.22
N ASN A 234 -42.09 14.92 12.93
CA ASN A 234 -42.21 15.98 13.92
C ASN A 234 -40.88 16.72 14.11
N SER A 235 -40.90 17.79 14.93
CA SER A 235 -39.75 18.66 15.19
C SER A 235 -38.77 18.16 16.27
N SER A 236 -38.93 16.94 16.81
CA SER A 236 -37.91 16.33 17.70
C SER A 236 -36.66 15.89 16.94
N TYR A 237 -36.83 15.58 15.65
CA TYR A 237 -35.78 15.10 14.77
C TYR A 237 -35.08 13.80 15.21
N ASP A 238 -35.77 12.98 16.00
CA ASP A 238 -35.34 11.64 16.40
C ASP A 238 -35.33 10.71 15.19
N GLU A 239 -34.35 9.79 15.09
CA GLU A 239 -34.27 8.84 13.97
C GLU A 239 -35.54 7.97 13.82
N ALA A 240 -36.26 7.69 14.92
CA ALA A 240 -37.55 6.99 14.88
C ALA A 240 -38.67 7.76 14.16
N THR A 241 -38.50 9.07 13.99
CA THR A 241 -39.46 9.97 13.33
C THR A 241 -39.04 10.32 11.90
N LYS A 242 -37.91 9.79 11.43
CA LYS A 242 -37.41 10.02 10.08
C LYS A 242 -38.36 9.40 9.05
N ALA A 243 -38.87 10.22 8.14
CA ALA A 243 -39.74 9.77 7.08
C ALA A 243 -38.94 9.04 5.99
N SER A 244 -39.50 7.96 5.47
CA SER A 244 -38.85 7.13 4.44
C SER A 244 -39.81 6.76 3.33
N ALA A 245 -39.29 6.58 2.12
CA ALA A 245 -40.07 6.00 1.03
C ALA A 245 -40.61 4.62 1.44
N GLY A 246 -41.88 4.36 1.13
CA GLY A 246 -42.63 3.17 1.56
C GLY A 246 -43.48 3.38 2.82
N GLN A 247 -43.33 4.50 3.54
CA GLN A 247 -44.18 4.82 4.69
C GLN A 247 -45.62 5.14 4.25
N SER A 248 -46.62 4.45 4.79
CA SER A 248 -48.04 4.73 4.52
C SER A 248 -48.53 5.97 5.28
N VAL A 249 -49.30 6.81 4.59
CA VAL A 249 -49.98 7.98 5.15
C VAL A 249 -51.42 7.60 5.47
N THR A 250 -51.74 7.37 6.74
CA THR A 250 -53.11 7.00 7.18
C THR A 250 -53.89 8.16 7.80
N THR A 251 -53.19 9.24 8.15
CA THR A 251 -53.74 10.52 8.62
C THR A 251 -52.89 11.66 8.05
N SER A 252 -53.41 12.89 8.03
CA SER A 252 -52.65 14.06 7.58
C SER A 252 -51.33 14.21 8.35
N ILE A 253 -50.25 14.46 7.61
CA ILE A 253 -48.88 14.51 8.14
C ILE A 253 -48.21 15.83 7.77
N THR A 254 -47.43 16.36 8.71
CA THR A 254 -46.50 17.46 8.46
C THR A 254 -45.08 16.94 8.56
N LEU A 255 -44.31 17.13 7.49
CA LEU A 255 -42.92 16.74 7.38
C LEU A 255 -42.02 17.94 7.69
N TYR A 256 -41.15 17.78 8.67
CA TYR A 256 -40.22 18.78 9.16
C TYR A 256 -38.83 18.51 8.60
N ALA A 257 -38.29 19.48 7.87
CA ALA A 257 -36.92 19.43 7.40
C ALA A 257 -35.96 19.59 8.58
N LYS A 258 -35.02 18.64 8.72
CA LYS A 258 -33.89 18.77 9.64
C LYS A 258 -32.71 19.36 8.90
N TRP A 259 -32.08 20.36 9.52
CA TRP A 259 -30.91 21.03 8.98
C TRP A 259 -29.77 21.00 9.98
N GLU A 260 -28.55 20.98 9.46
CA GLU A 260 -27.31 21.14 10.20
C GLU A 260 -26.56 22.31 9.57
N GLU A 261 -26.20 23.32 10.35
CA GLU A 261 -25.37 24.43 9.85
C GLU A 261 -24.03 23.85 9.39
N PHE A 262 -23.59 24.26 8.22
CA PHE A 262 -22.37 23.73 7.64
C PHE A 262 -21.64 24.80 6.83
N THR A 263 -20.32 24.84 6.98
CA THR A 263 -19.44 25.65 6.14
C THR A 263 -18.83 24.75 5.08
N ALA A 264 -19.04 25.06 3.79
CA ALA A 264 -18.38 24.39 2.67
C ALA A 264 -16.93 24.07 3.01
N PRO A 265 -16.46 22.82 2.84
CA PRO A 265 -15.12 22.49 3.26
C PRO A 265 -14.14 23.32 2.44
N GLU A 266 -13.19 23.94 3.13
CA GLU A 266 -12.04 24.53 2.46
C GLU A 266 -11.27 23.41 1.77
N LEU A 267 -10.64 23.76 0.64
CA LEU A 267 -9.78 22.80 -0.04
C LEU A 267 -8.56 22.50 0.84
N THR A 268 -8.02 21.30 0.67
CA THR A 268 -6.99 20.73 1.51
C THR A 268 -5.67 21.45 1.30
N ASP A 269 -5.29 22.28 2.27
CA ASP A 269 -4.03 23.06 2.25
C ASP A 269 -2.87 22.38 2.99
N SER A 270 -3.10 21.21 3.58
CA SER A 270 -2.13 20.50 4.42
C SER A 270 -2.09 19.00 4.15
N VAL A 271 -1.01 18.36 4.57
CA VAL A 271 -0.84 16.90 4.49
C VAL A 271 -1.40 16.28 5.77
N THR A 272 -2.34 15.33 5.63
CA THR A 272 -2.89 14.59 6.77
C THR A 272 -2.42 13.14 6.73
N VAL A 273 -1.69 12.69 7.75
CA VAL A 273 -1.25 11.28 7.87
C VAL A 273 -2.40 10.42 8.37
N LEU A 274 -2.66 9.31 7.68
CA LEU A 274 -3.66 8.34 8.10
C LEU A 274 -3.06 7.33 9.09
N PRO A 275 -3.81 6.86 10.10
CA PRO A 275 -3.36 5.79 10.99
C PRO A 275 -2.92 4.56 10.17
N THR A 276 -1.80 3.95 10.54
CA THR A 276 -1.34 2.69 9.92
C THR A 276 -2.39 1.60 10.13
N GLY A 277 -3.18 1.34 9.09
CA GLY A 277 -4.14 0.26 9.02
C GLY A 277 -3.63 -0.87 8.12
N THR A 278 -4.04 -2.10 8.41
CA THR A 278 -3.88 -3.23 7.50
C THR A 278 -4.80 -3.02 6.29
N ASP A 279 -4.26 -2.57 5.16
CA ASP A 279 -4.97 -2.77 3.90
C ASP A 279 -4.96 -4.28 3.61
N GLY A 280 -6.07 -4.82 3.12
CA GLY A 280 -6.31 -6.26 2.99
C GLY A 280 -5.44 -6.99 1.94
N THR A 281 -4.16 -6.66 1.83
CA THR A 281 -3.19 -7.26 0.91
C THR A 281 -1.91 -7.60 1.65
N ALA A 282 -1.56 -8.89 1.69
CA ALA A 282 -0.47 -9.44 2.48
C ALA A 282 0.88 -8.72 2.27
N GLY A 283 1.51 -8.23 3.35
CA GLY A 283 2.99 -8.23 3.46
C GLY A 283 3.73 -7.05 4.10
N THR A 284 3.21 -5.81 4.09
CA THR A 284 3.93 -4.66 4.71
C THR A 284 2.95 -3.57 5.14
N SER A 285 3.05 -3.08 6.38
CA SER A 285 2.32 -1.88 6.85
C SER A 285 2.65 -0.69 5.93
N ALA A 286 1.71 -0.27 5.08
CA ALA A 286 1.89 0.89 4.20
C ALA A 286 1.40 2.17 4.89
N MET A 287 2.19 3.24 4.81
CA MET A 287 1.80 4.58 5.28
C MET A 287 1.02 5.32 4.17
N TYR A 288 -0.06 5.99 4.57
CA TYR A 288 -0.91 6.77 3.68
C TYR A 288 -1.09 8.19 4.16
N VAL A 289 -1.25 9.12 3.23
CA VAL A 289 -1.63 10.49 3.52
C VAL A 289 -2.80 10.94 2.65
N LEU A 290 -3.57 11.91 3.14
CA LEU A 290 -4.54 12.68 2.36
C LEU A 290 -3.93 14.04 2.01
N PHE A 291 -3.93 14.40 0.73
CA PHE A 291 -3.35 15.67 0.28
C PHE A 291 -3.86 16.10 -1.10
N GLY A 292 -4.33 17.34 -1.24
CA GLY A 292 -5.00 17.82 -2.45
C GLY A 292 -6.37 17.19 -2.65
N ASP A 293 -7.18 17.76 -3.54
CA ASP A 293 -8.58 17.41 -3.75
C ASP A 293 -8.88 17.08 -5.21
N TRP A 294 -9.64 16.02 -5.46
CA TRP A 294 -10.00 15.62 -6.82
C TRP A 294 -11.41 15.02 -6.87
N PRO A 295 -12.17 15.18 -7.97
CA PRO A 295 -13.40 14.44 -8.15
C PRO A 295 -13.12 12.93 -8.22
N GLN A 296 -13.76 12.14 -7.36
CA GLN A 296 -13.48 10.71 -7.24
C GLN A 296 -14.74 9.84 -7.28
N THR A 297 -15.68 10.03 -6.36
CA THR A 297 -16.92 9.22 -6.27
C THR A 297 -18.11 9.89 -6.95
N ILE A 298 -19.06 9.10 -7.47
CA ILE A 298 -20.31 9.66 -8.03
C ILE A 298 -21.20 10.23 -6.91
N LYS A 299 -21.93 11.32 -7.21
CA LYS A 299 -22.94 11.90 -6.32
C LYS A 299 -23.98 10.83 -5.93
N ALA A 300 -24.21 10.69 -4.63
CA ALA A 300 -25.27 9.84 -4.09
C ALA A 300 -26.67 10.35 -4.53
N ASP A 301 -27.66 9.46 -4.58
CA ASP A 301 -28.96 9.76 -5.18
C ASP A 301 -29.73 10.82 -4.36
N GLU A 302 -29.58 10.79 -3.04
CA GLU A 302 -30.20 11.70 -2.08
C GLU A 302 -29.59 13.12 -2.05
N VAL A 303 -28.41 13.32 -2.66
CA VAL A 303 -27.74 14.63 -2.68
C VAL A 303 -28.25 15.46 -3.85
N THR A 304 -28.72 16.67 -3.60
CA THR A 304 -29.05 17.66 -4.65
C THR A 304 -27.90 18.64 -4.83
N ILE A 305 -27.75 19.21 -6.03
CA ILE A 305 -26.68 20.19 -6.33
C ILE A 305 -27.31 21.57 -6.50
N ASP A 306 -26.77 22.56 -5.82
CA ASP A 306 -27.10 23.96 -6.07
C ASP A 306 -26.07 24.56 -7.03
N GLU A 307 -26.44 24.68 -8.30
CA GLU A 307 -25.55 25.23 -9.33
C GLU A 307 -25.32 26.75 -9.17
N ASN A 308 -26.10 27.45 -8.35
CA ASN A 308 -25.93 28.88 -8.09
C ASN A 308 -24.81 29.17 -7.10
N VAL A 309 -24.47 28.20 -6.25
CA VAL A 309 -23.34 28.29 -5.32
C VAL A 309 -22.16 27.50 -5.89
N SER A 310 -21.28 28.22 -6.59
CA SER A 310 -20.14 27.62 -7.26
C SER A 310 -18.85 28.43 -7.11
N LYS A 311 -17.71 27.76 -7.28
CA LYS A 311 -16.39 28.40 -7.39
C LYS A 311 -15.56 27.74 -8.49
N VAL A 312 -14.73 28.53 -9.18
CA VAL A 312 -13.77 28.00 -10.16
C VAL A 312 -12.46 27.69 -9.46
N HIS A 313 -11.94 26.47 -9.64
CA HIS A 313 -10.65 26.05 -9.13
C HIS A 313 -9.92 25.20 -10.18
N GLY A 314 -8.76 25.68 -10.65
CA GLY A 314 -8.03 25.10 -11.76
C GLY A 314 -8.90 24.96 -13.02
N ALA A 315 -9.02 23.74 -13.53
CA ALA A 315 -9.81 23.43 -14.72
C ALA A 315 -11.31 23.22 -14.46
N PHE A 316 -11.77 23.16 -13.20
CA PHE A 316 -13.15 22.79 -12.88
C PHE A 316 -13.93 23.91 -12.21
N THR A 317 -15.24 23.88 -12.43
CA THR A 317 -16.22 24.59 -11.59
C THR A 317 -16.76 23.61 -10.56
N TYR A 318 -16.65 24.00 -9.30
CA TYR A 318 -17.10 23.25 -8.14
C TYR A 318 -18.49 23.76 -7.76
N TYR A 319 -19.44 22.87 -7.57
CA TYR A 319 -20.82 23.17 -7.17
C TYR A 319 -21.09 22.56 -5.79
N ILE A 320 -21.84 23.23 -4.94
CA ILE A 320 -22.14 22.71 -3.60
C ILE A 320 -23.26 21.66 -3.66
N GLY A 321 -23.08 20.56 -2.95
CA GLY A 321 -24.13 19.57 -2.70
C GLY A 321 -24.92 19.87 -1.43
N SER A 322 -26.14 19.36 -1.32
CA SER A 322 -26.97 19.42 -0.11
C SER A 322 -26.35 18.71 1.10
N ASP A 323 -25.34 17.87 0.88
CA ASP A 323 -24.52 17.22 1.91
C ASP A 323 -23.33 18.09 2.40
N GLY A 324 -23.16 19.28 1.81
CA GLY A 324 -22.10 20.23 2.13
C GLY A 324 -20.81 20.06 1.31
N PHE A 325 -20.66 19.02 0.49
CA PHE A 325 -19.40 18.79 -0.22
C PHE A 325 -19.37 19.47 -1.59
N TRP A 326 -18.16 19.69 -2.11
CA TRP A 326 -17.98 20.19 -3.48
C TRP A 326 -18.12 19.06 -4.50
N TYR A 327 -18.73 19.37 -5.64
CA TYR A 327 -18.93 18.45 -6.75
C TYR A 327 -18.49 19.06 -8.08
N VAL A 328 -17.94 18.23 -8.96
CA VAL A 328 -17.61 18.60 -10.34
C VAL A 328 -18.58 17.95 -11.30
N LYS A 329 -19.07 18.74 -12.26
CA LYS A 329 -19.93 18.30 -13.36
C LYS A 329 -19.09 17.71 -14.48
N CYS A 330 -19.33 16.46 -14.86
CA CYS A 330 -18.57 15.76 -15.91
C CYS A 330 -19.52 15.04 -16.88
N LYS A 331 -19.20 15.15 -18.18
CA LYS A 331 -19.91 14.42 -19.24
C LYS A 331 -19.41 12.99 -19.27
N GLU A 332 -20.33 12.04 -19.16
CA GLU A 332 -19.98 10.62 -19.17
C GLU A 332 -19.46 10.17 -20.54
N ASN A 333 -18.31 9.54 -20.50
CA ASN A 333 -17.66 8.91 -21.64
C ASN A 333 -16.96 7.63 -21.15
N ALA A 334 -17.73 6.58 -20.86
CA ALA A 334 -17.17 5.30 -20.46
C ALA A 334 -16.31 4.69 -21.58
N TYR A 335 -15.24 3.98 -21.22
CA TYR A 335 -14.50 3.16 -22.20
C TYR A 335 -15.34 1.97 -22.69
N GLN A 336 -16.11 1.32 -21.80
CA GLN A 336 -17.01 0.20 -22.09
C GLN A 336 -18.39 0.41 -21.46
N SER A 337 -19.46 -0.01 -22.13
CA SER A 337 -20.85 0.15 -21.67
C SER A 337 -21.24 -0.70 -20.47
N SER A 338 -20.43 -1.70 -20.12
CA SER A 338 -20.64 -2.60 -18.98
C SER A 338 -20.14 -2.03 -17.66
N TYR A 339 -19.54 -0.83 -17.65
CA TYR A 339 -18.94 -0.28 -16.43
C TYR A 339 -20.01 0.22 -15.47
N GLN A 340 -19.72 0.06 -14.17
CA GLN A 340 -20.57 0.53 -13.08
C GLN A 340 -19.79 1.46 -12.16
N TYR A 341 -20.50 2.47 -11.66
CA TYR A 341 -20.04 3.31 -10.56
C TYR A 341 -20.05 2.53 -9.24
N SER A 342 -19.42 3.09 -8.20
CA SER A 342 -19.39 2.49 -6.86
C SER A 342 -20.77 2.28 -6.24
N ASN A 343 -21.78 3.06 -6.64
CA ASN A 343 -23.17 2.89 -6.22
C ASN A 343 -23.96 1.85 -7.04
N GLY A 344 -23.32 1.14 -7.98
CA GLY A 344 -23.91 0.10 -8.82
C GLY A 344 -24.63 0.59 -10.09
N THR A 345 -24.75 1.92 -10.28
CA THR A 345 -25.36 2.48 -11.50
C THR A 345 -24.41 2.38 -12.70
N THR A 346 -24.96 2.19 -13.91
CA THR A 346 -24.18 2.03 -15.14
C THR A 346 -23.56 3.36 -15.60
N VAL A 347 -22.29 3.32 -16.02
CA VAL A 347 -21.57 4.44 -16.64
C VAL A 347 -21.93 4.48 -18.13
N SER A 348 -22.42 5.63 -18.62
CA SER A 348 -22.84 5.74 -20.03
C SER A 348 -21.64 5.89 -20.98
N GLN A 349 -21.66 5.15 -22.10
CA GLN A 349 -20.78 5.42 -23.25
C GLN A 349 -21.36 6.59 -24.05
N SER A 350 -20.55 7.65 -24.21
CA SER A 350 -20.75 8.80 -25.10
C SER A 350 -22.19 9.06 -25.57
N SER A 351 -23.09 9.47 -24.67
CA SER A 351 -24.36 10.08 -25.06
C SER A 351 -24.27 11.59 -24.87
N ALA A 352 -24.85 12.37 -25.78
CA ALA A 352 -24.70 13.83 -25.76
C ALA A 352 -25.20 14.50 -24.47
N ASN A 353 -26.04 13.81 -23.69
CA ASN A 353 -26.81 14.39 -22.59
C ASN A 353 -26.58 13.74 -21.21
N SER A 354 -25.75 12.70 -21.07
CA SER A 354 -25.52 12.08 -19.76
C SER A 354 -24.38 12.78 -19.02
N THR A 355 -24.74 13.77 -18.21
CA THR A 355 -23.81 14.50 -17.34
C THR A 355 -24.06 14.07 -15.89
N LYS A 356 -22.99 13.81 -15.14
CA LYS A 356 -23.04 13.42 -13.73
C LYS A 356 -22.19 14.35 -12.88
N TYR A 357 -22.47 14.32 -11.59
CA TYR A 357 -21.73 15.05 -10.57
C TYR A 357 -20.85 14.08 -9.80
N PHE A 358 -19.60 14.48 -9.56
CA PHE A 358 -18.62 13.68 -8.84
C PHE A 358 -18.12 14.46 -7.64
N LYS A 359 -18.17 13.82 -6.47
CA LYS A 359 -17.74 14.39 -5.20
C LYS A 359 -16.25 14.67 -5.26
N VAL A 360 -15.87 15.88 -4.88
CA VAL A 360 -14.48 16.29 -4.72
C VAL A 360 -14.02 15.88 -3.33
N GLU A 361 -12.97 15.07 -3.29
CA GLU A 361 -12.50 14.41 -2.08
C GLU A 361 -10.97 14.49 -2.01
N PRO A 362 -10.38 14.50 -0.80
CA PRO A 362 -8.94 14.44 -0.65
C PRO A 362 -8.35 13.23 -1.36
N ILE A 363 -7.26 13.44 -2.09
CA ILE A 363 -6.56 12.35 -2.78
C ILE A 363 -5.82 11.53 -1.74
N LYS A 364 -6.03 10.21 -1.77
CA LYS A 364 -5.26 9.26 -0.97
C LYS A 364 -3.95 8.93 -1.68
N TRP A 365 -2.83 9.22 -1.01
CA TRP A 365 -1.48 8.94 -1.49
C TRP A 365 -0.84 7.86 -0.63
N ARG A 366 -0.24 6.89 -1.29
CA ARG A 366 0.65 5.91 -0.65
C ARG A 366 2.05 6.50 -0.54
N VAL A 367 2.64 6.46 0.64
CA VAL A 367 4.06 6.77 0.84
C VAL A 367 4.85 5.56 0.37
N LEU A 368 5.59 5.72 -0.72
CA LEU A 368 6.38 4.68 -1.36
C LEU A 368 7.77 4.56 -0.72
N THR A 369 8.44 5.68 -0.50
CA THR A 369 9.71 5.71 0.22
C THR A 369 9.83 7.04 0.93
N GLU A 370 10.45 7.03 2.11
CA GLU A 370 10.66 8.22 2.94
C GLU A 370 11.97 8.93 2.57
N ASN A 371 12.77 8.38 1.65
CA ASN A 371 14.03 9.00 1.24
C ASN A 371 14.29 8.84 -0.25
N TYR A 372 13.39 9.41 -1.06
CA TYR A 372 13.48 9.38 -2.50
C TYR A 372 14.82 9.93 -3.00
N ASN A 373 15.62 9.08 -3.65
CA ASN A 373 16.95 9.40 -4.17
C ASN A 373 17.90 10.05 -3.14
N SER A 374 17.80 9.68 -1.86
CA SER A 374 18.62 10.25 -0.77
C SER A 374 18.45 11.77 -0.56
N THR A 375 17.29 12.32 -0.91
CA THR A 375 17.02 13.76 -0.84
C THR A 375 16.32 14.22 0.44
N GLY A 376 15.97 13.30 1.35
CA GLY A 376 15.15 13.62 2.52
C GLY A 376 13.70 14.01 2.18
N LYS A 377 13.20 13.58 1.02
CA LYS A 377 11.82 13.77 0.57
C LYS A 377 11.11 12.42 0.48
N ALA A 378 9.85 12.40 0.87
CA ALA A 378 9.00 11.23 0.69
C ALA A 378 8.48 11.18 -0.76
N LEU A 379 8.54 10.02 -1.42
CA LEU A 379 7.87 9.76 -2.69
C LEU A 379 6.45 9.29 -2.41
N LEU A 380 5.48 9.99 -2.97
CA LEU A 380 4.06 9.68 -2.86
C LEU A 380 3.52 9.28 -4.22
N LEU A 381 2.62 8.29 -4.24
CA LEU A 381 1.89 7.86 -5.42
C LEU A 381 0.40 7.82 -5.11
N ALA A 382 -0.43 8.35 -6.01
CA ALA A 382 -1.88 8.25 -5.86
C ALA A 382 -2.32 6.76 -5.76
N GLU A 383 -3.22 6.47 -4.83
CA GLU A 383 -3.68 5.10 -4.58
C GLU A 383 -4.70 4.61 -5.61
N ASN A 384 -5.28 5.54 -6.37
CA ASN A 384 -6.27 5.25 -7.41
C ASN A 384 -5.88 5.89 -8.74
N ILE A 385 -6.46 5.37 -9.81
CA ILE A 385 -6.47 6.05 -11.12
C ILE A 385 -7.47 7.21 -11.02
N LEU A 386 -6.95 8.44 -11.06
CA LEU A 386 -7.72 9.65 -10.79
C LEU A 386 -8.43 10.20 -12.03
N THR A 387 -7.87 9.97 -13.22
CA THR A 387 -8.48 10.39 -14.48
C THR A 387 -7.90 9.57 -15.63
N ALA A 388 -8.52 9.67 -16.79
CA ALA A 388 -7.90 9.37 -18.08
C ALA A 388 -8.30 10.48 -19.05
N ASN A 389 -8.49 10.14 -20.33
CA ASN A 389 -8.77 11.04 -21.43
C ASN A 389 -7.70 12.14 -21.62
N VAL A 390 -6.47 11.87 -21.21
CA VAL A 390 -5.30 12.75 -21.39
C VAL A 390 -4.36 12.06 -22.36
N HIS A 391 -4.06 12.74 -23.46
CA HIS A 391 -3.10 12.24 -24.44
C HIS A 391 -1.68 12.27 -23.86
N TYR A 392 -0.94 11.20 -24.05
CA TYR A 392 0.50 11.23 -23.87
C TYR A 392 1.15 12.03 -25.00
N TYR A 393 0.66 11.83 -26.23
CA TYR A 393 1.02 12.54 -27.44
C TYR A 393 -0.20 12.80 -28.37
N ASP A 394 -0.14 13.88 -29.13
CA ASP A 394 -1.16 14.35 -30.08
C ASP A 394 -1.33 13.42 -31.31
N TYR A 395 -2.52 13.33 -31.90
CA TYR A 395 -3.08 12.20 -32.69
C TYR A 395 -2.47 11.91 -34.09
N ASP A 396 -1.20 12.20 -34.36
CA ASP A 396 -0.68 12.20 -35.73
C ASP A 396 0.44 11.20 -36.05
N ASN A 397 0.84 10.32 -35.12
CA ASN A 397 1.87 9.28 -35.28
C ASN A 397 3.13 9.73 -36.05
N VAL A 398 3.56 10.97 -35.79
CA VAL A 398 4.76 11.55 -36.41
C VAL A 398 5.70 12.07 -35.35
N ASN A 399 7.00 12.00 -35.64
CA ASN A 399 8.01 12.67 -34.83
C ASN A 399 7.87 14.19 -34.96
N ARG A 400 8.17 14.91 -33.88
CA ARG A 400 8.26 16.37 -33.88
C ARG A 400 9.69 16.81 -34.18
N THR A 401 9.86 18.00 -34.73
CA THR A 401 11.16 18.68 -34.77
C THR A 401 11.09 19.90 -33.88
N ILE A 402 11.80 19.89 -32.76
CA ILE A 402 11.83 20.98 -31.79
C ILE A 402 13.26 21.50 -31.73
N ASN A 403 13.46 22.79 -32.00
CA ASN A 403 14.78 23.44 -32.04
C ASN A 403 15.81 22.68 -32.89
N GLY A 404 15.39 22.17 -34.05
CA GLY A 404 16.25 21.43 -34.97
C GLY A 404 16.56 19.97 -34.59
N SER A 405 16.01 19.47 -33.47
CA SER A 405 16.18 18.09 -33.03
C SER A 405 14.90 17.27 -33.19
N THR A 406 15.03 16.01 -33.60
CA THR A 406 13.92 15.05 -33.65
C THR A 406 13.49 14.69 -32.23
N VAL A 407 12.20 14.82 -31.94
CA VAL A 407 11.56 14.47 -30.67
C VAL A 407 10.49 13.42 -30.94
N TYR A 408 10.69 12.24 -30.38
CA TYR A 408 9.77 11.11 -30.51
C TYR A 408 8.48 11.33 -29.68
N PRO A 409 7.35 10.76 -30.09
CA PRO A 409 6.07 10.86 -29.37
C PRO A 409 6.10 10.42 -27.91
N ASN A 410 6.88 9.38 -27.59
CA ASN A 410 7.04 8.88 -26.22
C ASN A 410 8.03 9.67 -25.35
N ASN A 411 8.59 10.78 -25.84
CA ASN A 411 9.49 11.65 -25.09
C ASN A 411 8.73 12.35 -23.94
N TYR A 412 9.04 11.99 -22.70
CA TYR A 412 8.35 12.53 -21.52
C TYR A 412 8.52 14.03 -21.34
N LYS A 413 9.74 14.57 -21.53
CA LYS A 413 10.04 16.00 -21.34
C LYS A 413 9.13 16.89 -22.17
N GLU A 414 8.87 16.50 -23.42
CA GLU A 414 8.04 17.23 -24.37
C GLU A 414 6.63 16.64 -24.48
N SER A 415 6.21 15.74 -23.58
CA SER A 415 4.92 15.06 -23.66
C SER A 415 3.75 15.97 -23.25
N GLN A 416 2.58 15.70 -23.82
CA GLN A 416 1.35 16.40 -23.46
C GLN A 416 0.88 16.01 -22.04
N ILE A 417 1.11 14.76 -21.62
CA ILE A 417 0.76 14.32 -20.26
C ILE A 417 1.61 15.02 -19.20
N ARG A 418 2.89 15.30 -19.44
CA ARG A 418 3.72 16.10 -18.52
C ARG A 418 3.20 17.54 -18.41
N ALA A 419 2.81 18.12 -19.55
CA ALA A 419 2.23 19.45 -19.58
C ALA A 419 0.90 19.51 -18.82
N TYR A 420 0.03 18.50 -18.98
CA TYR A 420 -1.18 18.34 -18.17
C TYR A 420 -0.86 18.24 -16.67
N LEU A 421 0.11 17.42 -16.27
CA LEU A 421 0.42 17.19 -14.85
C LEU A 421 0.90 18.46 -14.13
N ASN A 422 1.74 19.27 -14.79
CA ASN A 422 2.38 20.44 -14.18
C ASN A 422 1.76 21.79 -14.59
N GLY A 423 0.80 21.78 -15.51
CA GLY A 423 0.17 23.00 -16.05
C GLY A 423 1.10 23.82 -16.94
N LEU A 424 1.79 23.14 -17.86
CA LEU A 424 2.74 23.74 -18.82
C LEU A 424 2.10 23.85 -20.21
N SER A 425 2.75 24.59 -21.10
CA SER A 425 2.49 24.51 -22.54
C SER A 425 3.16 23.27 -23.16
N PHE A 426 2.65 22.79 -24.30
CA PHE A 426 3.24 21.71 -25.07
C PHE A 426 3.25 22.02 -26.57
N TYR A 427 4.04 21.27 -27.35
CA TYR A 427 4.06 21.39 -28.80
C TYR A 427 3.06 20.42 -29.44
N LYS A 428 2.10 20.97 -30.18
CA LYS A 428 1.13 20.22 -30.99
C LYS A 428 1.42 20.36 -32.48
N LYS A 429 1.02 19.36 -33.26
CA LYS A 429 1.11 19.43 -34.72
C LYS A 429 -0.14 20.12 -35.26
N SER A 430 0.04 21.06 -36.18
CA SER A 430 -1.11 21.69 -36.83
C SER A 430 -1.78 20.68 -37.77
N SER A 431 -3.09 20.46 -37.60
CA SER A 431 -3.89 19.59 -38.48
C SER A 431 -3.91 20.02 -39.95
N SER A 432 -3.44 21.25 -40.25
CA SER A 432 -3.44 21.86 -41.58
C SER A 432 -2.03 22.14 -42.14
N SER A 433 -0.93 21.84 -41.44
CA SER A 433 0.43 22.04 -41.97
C SER A 433 1.49 21.20 -41.27
N ALA A 434 2.66 21.01 -41.90
CA ALA A 434 3.82 20.37 -41.29
C ALA A 434 4.49 21.20 -40.16
N SER A 435 3.92 22.36 -39.81
CA SER A 435 4.46 23.28 -38.79
C SER A 435 3.98 22.92 -37.38
N MET A 436 4.88 22.98 -36.41
CA MET A 436 4.59 22.79 -34.99
C MET A 436 4.13 24.10 -34.36
N THR A 437 3.10 24.04 -33.51
CA THR A 437 2.60 25.20 -32.76
C THR A 437 2.61 24.91 -31.27
N THR A 438 2.90 25.92 -30.46
CA THR A 438 2.76 25.82 -29.00
C THR A 438 1.29 25.90 -28.62
N ASP A 439 0.86 25.02 -27.71
CA ASP A 439 -0.47 24.96 -27.14
C ASP A 439 -0.38 25.17 -25.62
N ASP A 440 -1.21 26.05 -25.10
CA ASP A 440 -1.24 26.48 -23.70
C ASP A 440 -2.51 26.02 -22.95
N THR A 441 -3.24 25.04 -23.49
CA THR A 441 -4.51 24.53 -22.92
C THR A 441 -4.42 24.20 -21.43
N TYR A 442 -3.28 23.65 -20.98
CA TYR A 442 -3.06 23.29 -19.58
C TYR A 442 -2.36 24.38 -18.75
N SER A 443 -1.94 25.48 -19.37
CA SER A 443 -1.26 26.56 -18.66
C SER A 443 -2.12 27.08 -17.51
N SER A 444 -1.62 26.94 -16.28
CA SER A 444 -2.34 27.28 -15.04
C SER A 444 -3.65 26.51 -14.77
N LYS A 445 -3.91 25.43 -15.51
CA LYS A 445 -5.12 24.59 -15.44
C LYS A 445 -4.81 23.10 -15.50
N GLY A 446 -3.56 22.71 -15.26
CA GLY A 446 -3.15 21.33 -15.20
C GLY A 446 -3.64 20.63 -13.93
N PHE A 447 -3.27 19.35 -13.77
CA PHE A 447 -3.55 18.58 -12.55
C PHE A 447 -3.04 19.31 -11.31
N LEU A 448 -1.80 19.82 -11.31
CA LEU A 448 -1.22 20.55 -10.19
C LEU A 448 -2.09 21.73 -9.72
N GLN A 449 -2.63 22.53 -10.64
CA GLN A 449 -3.46 23.69 -10.28
C GLN A 449 -4.91 23.35 -9.98
N THR A 450 -5.37 22.18 -10.42
CA THR A 450 -6.75 21.73 -10.26
C THR A 450 -6.93 20.87 -9.02
N ALA A 451 -5.88 20.16 -8.60
CA ALA A 451 -5.88 19.30 -7.43
C ALA A 451 -5.37 19.99 -6.16
N PHE A 452 -4.60 21.08 -6.29
CA PHE A 452 -3.94 21.72 -5.15
C PHE A 452 -4.13 23.24 -5.19
N THR A 453 -4.46 23.82 -4.04
CA THR A 453 -4.41 25.26 -3.81
C THR A 453 -2.99 25.80 -3.93
N THR A 454 -2.84 27.12 -4.02
CA THR A 454 -1.51 27.75 -4.03
C THR A 454 -0.69 27.40 -2.77
N ALA A 455 -1.34 27.30 -1.60
CA ALA A 455 -0.68 26.91 -0.36
C ALA A 455 -0.20 25.45 -0.42
N ALA A 456 -1.07 24.52 -0.82
CA ALA A 456 -0.71 23.11 -1.00
C ALA A 456 0.37 22.91 -2.07
N GLN A 457 0.30 23.65 -3.18
CA GLN A 457 1.34 23.61 -4.22
C GLN A 457 2.73 23.96 -3.66
N ASN A 458 2.84 24.85 -2.68
CA ASN A 458 4.11 25.22 -2.04
C ASN A 458 4.69 24.12 -1.15
N LEU A 459 3.86 23.19 -0.67
CA LEU A 459 4.31 22.01 0.09
C LEU A 459 4.90 20.91 -0.81
N ILE A 460 4.54 20.92 -2.10
CA ILE A 460 5.07 19.97 -3.10
C ILE A 460 6.46 20.42 -3.53
N ALA A 461 7.44 19.53 -3.35
CA ALA A 461 8.81 19.81 -3.72
C ALA A 461 9.00 19.70 -5.24
N THR A 462 9.74 20.66 -5.81
CA THR A 462 10.28 20.49 -7.16
C THR A 462 11.29 19.33 -7.14
N THR A 463 11.07 18.36 -8.03
CA THR A 463 11.81 17.10 -8.07
C THR A 463 12.57 17.01 -9.39
N THR A 464 13.87 16.71 -9.33
CA THR A 464 14.62 16.30 -10.52
C THR A 464 14.17 14.89 -10.90
N VAL A 465 13.38 14.79 -11.97
CA VAL A 465 12.84 13.53 -12.46
C VAL A 465 13.84 12.91 -13.43
N ASP A 466 14.36 11.74 -13.08
CA ASP A 466 15.31 11.00 -13.91
C ASP A 466 14.58 10.34 -15.09
N ASN A 467 14.87 10.86 -16.29
CA ASN A 467 14.33 10.40 -17.58
C ASN A 467 15.41 9.71 -18.43
N SER A 468 16.57 9.41 -17.83
CA SER A 468 17.66 8.70 -18.49
C SER A 468 17.28 7.25 -18.78
N ALA A 469 17.96 6.66 -19.77
CA ALA A 469 17.77 5.25 -20.11
C ALA A 469 17.96 4.30 -18.92
N ALA A 470 18.78 4.66 -17.92
CA ALA A 470 19.00 3.88 -16.72
C ALA A 470 17.79 3.83 -15.77
N SER A 471 16.93 4.86 -15.79
CA SER A 471 15.71 4.92 -14.99
C SER A 471 14.51 4.37 -15.75
N THR A 472 14.50 4.53 -17.07
CA THR A 472 13.29 4.31 -17.87
C THR A 472 13.26 3.00 -18.66
N THR A 473 14.30 2.16 -18.59
CA THR A 473 14.41 0.91 -19.37
C THR A 473 14.54 -0.33 -18.48
N ASP A 474 14.02 -1.45 -18.99
CA ASP A 474 14.02 -2.79 -18.38
C ASP A 474 15.36 -3.23 -17.76
N SER A 475 15.24 -3.89 -16.60
CA SER A 475 16.22 -4.75 -15.94
C SER A 475 16.80 -5.89 -16.80
N GLY A 476 16.19 -6.22 -17.94
CA GLY A 476 16.63 -7.24 -18.90
C GLY A 476 17.88 -6.91 -19.74
N ASN A 477 18.62 -5.83 -19.44
CA ASN A 477 19.96 -5.53 -19.98
C ASN A 477 20.10 -5.28 -21.51
N ASN A 478 19.03 -4.91 -22.24
CA ASN A 478 19.15 -4.42 -23.63
C ASN A 478 19.30 -2.88 -23.69
N ILE A 479 20.33 -2.36 -23.01
CA ILE A 479 20.60 -0.91 -22.84
C ILE A 479 20.86 -0.18 -24.17
N THR A 480 21.25 -0.88 -25.23
CA THR A 480 21.75 -0.27 -26.48
C THR A 480 20.66 0.37 -27.35
N GLN A 481 19.38 0.00 -27.21
CA GLN A 481 18.28 0.61 -27.99
C GLN A 481 17.52 1.71 -27.25
N ALA A 482 17.56 1.71 -25.91
CA ALA A 482 16.75 2.62 -25.10
C ALA A 482 17.33 4.04 -24.96
N THR A 483 18.62 4.22 -25.23
CA THR A 483 19.26 5.55 -25.30
C THR A 483 18.62 6.47 -26.34
N SER A 484 18.02 5.92 -27.41
CA SER A 484 17.44 6.71 -28.50
C SER A 484 16.13 7.41 -28.14
N TYR A 485 15.38 6.92 -27.15
CA TYR A 485 14.06 7.45 -26.77
C TYR A 485 14.03 8.08 -25.37
N ALA A 486 15.07 7.86 -24.55
CA ALA A 486 15.28 8.59 -23.31
C ALA A 486 15.39 10.10 -23.57
N CYS A 487 15.11 10.91 -22.56
CA CYS A 487 15.18 12.36 -22.69
C CYS A 487 15.90 13.00 -21.50
N ALA A 488 16.17 14.31 -21.59
CA ALA A 488 16.81 15.02 -20.49
C ALA A 488 15.92 15.00 -19.23
N ASN A 489 16.57 14.94 -18.08
CA ASN A 489 15.88 15.04 -16.78
C ASN A 489 15.08 16.34 -16.69
N THR A 490 13.93 16.25 -16.06
CA THR A 490 13.00 17.37 -15.88
C THR A 490 12.97 17.82 -14.43
N SER A 491 12.45 19.03 -14.19
CA SER A 491 12.19 19.54 -12.85
C SER A 491 10.69 19.73 -12.69
N ASP A 492 10.05 18.74 -12.07
CA ASP A 492 8.60 18.63 -12.03
C ASP A 492 8.11 18.56 -10.57
N LYS A 493 6.90 19.07 -10.31
CA LYS A 493 6.23 18.91 -9.02
C LYS A 493 5.36 17.65 -9.01
N ILE A 494 4.69 17.38 -10.14
CA ILE A 494 3.90 16.17 -10.37
C ILE A 494 4.51 15.42 -11.54
N PHE A 495 4.69 14.10 -11.41
CA PHE A 495 5.26 13.27 -12.46
C PHE A 495 4.62 11.88 -12.49
N LEU A 496 4.93 11.10 -13.53
CA LEU A 496 4.59 9.67 -13.59
C LEU A 496 5.82 8.86 -13.20
N LEU A 497 5.66 7.71 -12.55
CA LEU A 497 6.81 6.86 -12.20
C LEU A 497 7.49 6.25 -13.44
N SER A 498 8.79 5.98 -13.33
CA SER A 498 9.55 5.20 -14.31
C SER A 498 9.49 3.71 -14.00
N GLU A 499 9.94 2.90 -14.95
CA GLU A 499 10.06 1.46 -14.76
C GLU A 499 10.96 1.06 -13.60
N LYS A 500 12.12 1.71 -13.46
CA LYS A 500 13.00 1.45 -12.32
C LYS A 500 12.28 1.72 -11.00
N GLU A 501 11.54 2.82 -10.88
CA GLU A 501 10.80 3.16 -9.67
C GLU A 501 9.66 2.19 -9.38
N VAL A 502 8.98 1.68 -10.42
CA VAL A 502 7.89 0.71 -10.24
C VAL A 502 8.42 -0.70 -9.92
N THR A 503 9.60 -1.08 -10.43
CA THR A 503 10.12 -2.46 -10.33
C THR A 503 11.13 -2.67 -9.20
N THR A 504 11.70 -1.61 -8.64
CA THR A 504 12.71 -1.70 -7.57
C THR A 504 12.09 -1.56 -6.18
N SER A 505 12.42 -2.48 -5.27
CA SER A 505 11.82 -2.53 -3.94
C SER A 505 12.16 -1.36 -3.02
N SER A 506 13.29 -0.67 -3.24
CA SER A 506 13.66 0.53 -2.49
C SER A 506 12.70 1.72 -2.70
N TYR A 507 11.83 1.66 -3.71
CA TYR A 507 10.74 2.62 -3.94
C TYR A 507 9.38 2.08 -3.46
N GLY A 508 9.35 1.16 -2.48
CA GLY A 508 8.12 0.80 -1.78
C GLY A 508 7.21 -0.21 -2.47
N PHE A 509 7.64 -0.80 -3.58
CA PHE A 509 6.92 -1.88 -4.23
C PHE A 509 7.49 -3.24 -3.86
N ALA A 510 6.67 -4.29 -3.87
CA ALA A 510 7.16 -5.66 -3.72
C ALA A 510 8.11 -6.03 -4.87
N SER A 511 9.06 -6.95 -4.61
CA SER A 511 9.99 -7.47 -5.61
C SER A 511 9.27 -7.87 -6.90
N TYR A 512 9.75 -7.36 -8.03
CA TYR A 512 9.13 -7.60 -9.33
C TYR A 512 9.37 -9.04 -9.81
N SER A 513 8.34 -9.68 -10.37
CA SER A 513 8.43 -10.93 -11.12
C SER A 513 7.55 -10.84 -12.38
N SER A 514 8.08 -11.32 -13.51
CA SER A 514 7.38 -11.30 -14.81
C SER A 514 6.17 -12.23 -14.89
N TYR A 515 6.04 -13.18 -13.93
CA TYR A 515 4.97 -14.19 -13.91
C TYR A 515 3.91 -13.97 -12.81
N GLY A 516 3.94 -12.83 -12.12
CA GLY A 516 2.82 -12.33 -11.33
C GLY A 516 2.93 -12.47 -9.80
N THR A 517 2.10 -11.67 -9.12
CA THR A 517 1.77 -11.53 -7.67
C THR A 517 2.13 -10.20 -6.99
N GLY A 518 2.60 -9.17 -7.71
CA GLY A 518 2.79 -7.83 -7.15
C GLY A 518 1.48 -7.04 -6.96
N ASN A 519 0.68 -7.37 -5.94
CA ASN A 519 -0.55 -6.65 -5.58
C ASN A 519 -0.34 -5.13 -5.35
N THR A 520 0.86 -4.70 -4.97
CA THR A 520 1.20 -3.32 -4.57
C THR A 520 1.08 -2.28 -5.70
N ARG A 521 1.06 -2.71 -6.97
CA ARG A 521 1.00 -1.83 -8.16
C ARG A 521 -0.40 -1.68 -8.76
N ILE A 522 -1.33 -2.52 -8.35
CA ILE A 522 -2.71 -2.49 -8.85
C ILE A 522 -3.37 -1.22 -8.33
N ARG A 523 -4.10 -0.52 -9.21
CA ARG A 523 -4.78 0.73 -8.88
C ARG A 523 -6.24 0.63 -9.29
N VAL A 524 -7.14 0.97 -8.37
CA VAL A 524 -8.58 0.98 -8.65
C VAL A 524 -8.92 2.24 -9.43
N THR A 525 -9.81 2.11 -10.40
CA THR A 525 -10.32 3.24 -11.19
C THR A 525 -11.41 3.95 -10.40
N THR A 526 -11.24 5.25 -10.14
CA THR A 526 -12.28 6.09 -9.51
C THR A 526 -13.51 6.19 -10.41
N ASP A 527 -14.66 6.54 -9.84
CA ASP A 527 -15.89 6.72 -10.63
C ASP A 527 -15.75 7.86 -11.63
N PHE A 528 -15.09 8.96 -11.23
CA PHE A 528 -14.74 10.04 -12.14
C PHE A 528 -13.84 9.57 -13.29
N ALA A 529 -12.81 8.77 -13.01
CA ALA A 529 -11.95 8.23 -14.08
C ALA A 529 -12.70 7.29 -15.03
N LYS A 530 -13.62 6.44 -14.53
CA LYS A 530 -14.48 5.60 -15.39
C LYS A 530 -15.36 6.45 -16.31
N ALA A 531 -15.93 7.55 -15.79
CA ALA A 531 -16.70 8.50 -16.58
C ALA A 531 -15.81 9.30 -17.55
N ASN A 532 -14.51 9.43 -17.27
CA ASN A 532 -13.54 10.12 -18.10
C ASN A 532 -12.64 9.14 -18.89
N TYR A 533 -13.26 8.13 -19.51
CA TYR A 533 -12.68 7.20 -20.48
C TYR A 533 -11.58 6.25 -19.99
N ALA A 534 -11.35 6.11 -18.68
CA ALA A 534 -10.32 5.21 -18.16
C ALA A 534 -10.68 3.73 -18.39
N TYR A 535 -9.69 2.92 -18.76
CA TYR A 535 -9.84 1.48 -18.82
C TYR A 535 -9.89 0.84 -17.42
N GLN A 536 -10.76 -0.17 -17.26
CA GLN A 536 -10.84 -1.08 -16.13
C GLN A 536 -11.06 -2.53 -16.61
N ASN A 537 -10.43 -3.50 -15.95
CA ASN A 537 -10.77 -4.90 -16.18
C ASN A 537 -12.04 -5.28 -15.39
N THR A 538 -13.10 -5.69 -16.10
CA THR A 538 -14.39 -6.06 -15.51
C THR A 538 -14.46 -7.51 -15.05
N SER A 539 -13.55 -8.37 -15.50
CA SER A 539 -13.54 -9.81 -15.19
C SER A 539 -13.05 -10.09 -13.77
N THR A 540 -12.12 -9.28 -13.27
CA THR A 540 -11.54 -9.41 -11.92
C THR A 540 -12.12 -8.43 -10.91
N GLY A 541 -12.87 -7.41 -11.35
CA GLY A 541 -13.28 -6.29 -10.51
C GLY A 541 -12.12 -5.43 -9.96
N CYS A 542 -10.87 -5.80 -10.28
CA CYS A 542 -9.66 -5.20 -9.73
C CYS A 542 -8.78 -4.67 -10.87
N GLY A 543 -8.49 -3.37 -10.83
CA GLY A 543 -7.40 -2.74 -11.59
C GLY A 543 -7.80 -2.11 -12.94
N GLY A 544 -7.39 -0.86 -13.13
CA GLY A 544 -7.14 -0.28 -14.46
C GLY A 544 -5.66 -0.32 -14.80
N TRP A 545 -5.29 0.00 -16.05
CA TRP A 545 -3.89 0.22 -16.40
C TRP A 545 -3.56 1.71 -16.37
N TRP A 546 -2.31 2.05 -16.08
CA TRP A 546 -1.87 3.44 -15.93
C TRP A 546 -0.50 3.72 -16.54
N TRP A 547 -0.32 4.92 -17.04
CA TRP A 547 0.88 5.35 -17.77
C TRP A 547 2.11 5.48 -16.88
N MET A 548 3.26 5.10 -17.43
CA MET A 548 4.57 5.39 -16.88
C MET A 548 5.27 6.41 -17.75
N ARG A 549 6.25 7.14 -17.21
CA ARG A 549 7.07 8.06 -18.04
C ARG A 549 8.09 7.34 -18.93
N SER A 550 8.21 6.01 -18.77
CA SER A 550 9.17 5.19 -19.51
C SER A 550 8.76 5.03 -20.98
N PRO A 551 9.62 5.38 -21.96
CA PRO A 551 9.39 5.05 -23.36
C PRO A 551 9.60 3.54 -23.60
N ASN A 552 8.96 3.01 -24.65
CA ASN A 552 9.31 1.68 -25.17
C ASN A 552 10.68 1.74 -25.87
N CYS A 553 11.54 0.75 -25.63
CA CYS A 553 12.90 0.72 -26.16
C CYS A 553 13.00 0.33 -27.66
N TYR A 554 11.95 -0.23 -28.24
CA TYR A 554 11.90 -0.66 -29.64
C TYR A 554 11.18 0.35 -30.54
N ASN A 555 10.27 1.15 -29.99
CA ASN A 555 9.37 1.98 -30.80
C ASN A 555 9.04 3.34 -30.13
N GLY A 556 9.41 4.43 -30.81
CA GLY A 556 9.17 5.83 -30.41
C GLY A 556 7.69 6.23 -30.26
N PHE A 557 6.76 5.42 -30.76
CA PHE A 557 5.31 5.64 -30.68
C PHE A 557 4.66 4.94 -29.47
N TYR A 558 5.43 4.21 -28.66
CA TYR A 558 4.92 3.45 -27.52
C TYR A 558 5.55 3.93 -26.21
N ALA A 559 4.73 4.05 -25.18
CA ALA A 559 5.18 4.23 -23.80
C ALA A 559 4.82 3.01 -22.96
N ARG A 560 5.55 2.80 -21.87
CA ARG A 560 5.28 1.71 -20.93
C ARG A 560 4.12 2.09 -20.01
N LYS A 561 3.44 1.07 -19.53
CA LYS A 561 2.32 1.18 -18.60
C LYS A 561 2.40 0.08 -17.56
N VAL A 562 1.73 0.31 -16.44
CA VAL A 562 1.41 -0.76 -15.51
C VAL A 562 0.05 -1.33 -15.88
N SER A 563 -0.02 -2.63 -16.09
CA SER A 563 -1.25 -3.33 -16.46
C SER A 563 -2.24 -3.46 -15.29
N TYR A 564 -3.48 -3.86 -15.57
CA TYR A 564 -4.48 -4.16 -14.52
C TYR A 564 -4.05 -5.32 -13.59
N LYS A 565 -3.05 -6.11 -13.98
CA LYS A 565 -2.43 -7.17 -13.15
C LYS A 565 -1.21 -6.68 -12.36
N GLY A 566 -0.80 -5.43 -12.54
CA GLY A 566 0.38 -4.85 -11.90
C GLY A 566 1.70 -5.10 -12.66
N ASN A 567 1.68 -5.58 -13.91
CA ASN A 567 2.89 -5.78 -14.71
C ASN A 567 3.39 -4.45 -15.27
N ALA A 568 4.65 -4.10 -15.05
CA ALA A 568 5.26 -2.82 -15.45
C ALA A 568 5.89 -2.83 -16.86
N GLU A 569 5.82 -3.95 -17.58
CA GLU A 569 6.51 -4.16 -18.85
C GLU A 569 5.63 -3.92 -20.10
N ASP A 570 4.30 -3.82 -19.90
CA ASP A 570 3.33 -3.65 -20.98
C ASP A 570 3.53 -2.30 -21.68
N CYS A 571 3.36 -2.28 -22.99
CA CYS A 571 3.54 -1.09 -23.80
C CYS A 571 2.27 -0.77 -24.57
N GLU A 572 2.05 0.50 -24.83
CA GLU A 572 0.83 0.97 -25.48
C GLU A 572 1.12 2.21 -26.32
N ILE A 573 0.35 2.38 -27.40
CA ILE A 573 0.52 3.52 -28.31
C ILE A 573 0.19 4.83 -27.58
N VAL A 574 1.05 5.83 -27.69
CA VAL A 574 0.95 7.08 -26.90
C VAL A 574 -0.24 7.98 -27.24
N GLU A 575 -0.96 7.67 -28.30
CA GLU A 575 -2.13 8.44 -28.77
C GLU A 575 -3.42 8.06 -28.06
N ILE A 576 -3.51 6.86 -27.48
CA ILE A 576 -4.75 6.46 -26.81
C ILE A 576 -4.91 7.20 -25.49
N THR A 577 -6.14 7.56 -25.19
CA THR A 577 -6.48 8.39 -24.03
C THR A 577 -7.13 7.60 -22.90
N ASN A 578 -7.42 6.33 -23.10
CA ASN A 578 -8.01 5.46 -22.09
C ASN A 578 -7.02 4.99 -21.01
N GLY A 579 -5.75 5.41 -21.12
CA GLY A 579 -4.73 5.15 -20.12
C GLY A 579 -4.92 5.97 -18.85
N GLY A 580 -4.97 5.29 -17.72
CA GLY A 580 -5.13 5.92 -16.42
C GLY A 580 -3.93 6.81 -16.06
N VAL A 581 -4.24 7.93 -15.41
CA VAL A 581 -3.25 8.83 -14.80
C VAL A 581 -3.17 8.53 -13.31
N VAL A 582 -2.02 8.04 -12.88
CA VAL A 582 -1.68 7.84 -11.46
C VAL A 582 -0.49 8.75 -11.16
N PRO A 583 -0.74 9.98 -10.69
CA PRO A 583 0.33 10.94 -10.44
C PRO A 583 1.18 10.53 -9.24
N ALA A 584 2.44 10.90 -9.30
CA ALA A 584 3.41 10.85 -8.22
C ALA A 584 3.93 12.26 -7.91
N LEU A 585 4.33 12.49 -6.67
CA LEU A 585 4.94 13.73 -6.22
C LEU A 585 5.92 13.47 -5.07
N THR A 586 6.73 14.47 -4.73
CA THR A 586 7.51 14.42 -3.49
C THR A 586 7.18 15.57 -2.55
N ILE A 587 7.21 15.26 -1.25
CA ILE A 587 7.04 16.25 -0.17
C ILE A 587 8.18 16.11 0.85
N PRO A 588 8.53 17.16 1.60
CA PRO A 588 9.43 17.02 2.76
C PRO A 588 8.91 15.96 3.74
N VAL A 589 9.78 15.08 4.23
CA VAL A 589 9.42 14.01 5.20
C VAL A 589 8.86 14.54 6.52
N THR A 590 9.21 15.78 6.87
CA THR A 590 8.69 16.44 8.07
C THR A 590 7.17 16.65 8.00
N LEU A 591 6.59 16.76 6.80
CA LEU A 591 5.14 16.88 6.62
C LEU A 591 4.38 15.57 6.86
N ILE A 592 5.07 14.43 6.94
CA ILE A 592 4.48 13.13 7.27
C ILE A 592 4.82 12.67 8.70
N GLY A 593 5.22 13.60 9.56
CA GLY A 593 5.49 13.33 10.98
C GLY A 593 6.85 12.65 11.26
N ILE A 594 7.66 12.42 10.24
CA ILE A 594 9.01 11.87 10.39
C ILE A 594 9.96 13.04 10.69
N THR A 595 10.28 13.20 11.97
CA THR A 595 11.36 14.08 12.40
C THR A 595 12.68 13.35 12.22
N LYS A 596 13.66 14.01 11.60
CA LYS A 596 15.04 13.52 11.57
C LYS A 596 15.80 14.11 12.75
N CYS A 597 16.62 13.28 13.38
CA CYS A 597 17.52 13.66 14.45
C CYS A 597 18.94 13.61 13.89
N SER A 598 19.73 14.64 14.12
CA SER A 598 21.14 14.66 13.70
C SER A 598 22.00 13.97 14.75
N VAL A 599 22.98 13.18 14.30
CA VAL A 599 24.06 12.63 15.13
C VAL A 599 25.35 13.30 14.72
N SER A 600 25.91 14.09 15.63
CA SER A 600 27.18 14.77 15.43
C SER A 600 28.29 14.18 16.28
N TYR A 601 29.53 14.20 15.79
CA TYR A 601 30.69 13.67 16.52
C TYR A 601 31.66 14.76 16.94
N VAL A 602 32.12 14.68 18.19
CA VAL A 602 33.15 15.58 18.74
C VAL A 602 34.25 14.74 19.35
N THR A 603 35.49 14.98 18.94
CA THR A 603 36.66 14.30 19.49
C THR A 603 37.82 15.28 19.71
N ALA A 604 38.57 15.08 20.80
CA ALA A 604 39.79 15.84 21.08
C ALA A 604 41.04 15.26 20.40
N HIS A 605 40.98 13.99 19.98
CA HIS A 605 42.07 13.21 19.41
C HIS A 605 41.55 12.36 18.23
N GLY A 606 42.37 12.03 17.24
CA GLY A 606 41.91 11.37 16.01
C GLY A 606 41.04 12.26 15.12
N THR A 607 40.49 11.67 14.07
CA THR A 607 39.58 12.35 13.12
C THR A 607 38.13 12.05 13.47
N ALA A 608 37.31 13.09 13.64
CA ALA A 608 35.88 12.92 13.87
C ALA A 608 35.20 12.23 12.67
N PRO A 609 34.30 11.26 12.90
CA PRO A 609 33.44 10.72 11.84
C PRO A 609 32.57 11.80 11.20
N GLN A 610 32.03 11.50 10.02
CA GLN A 610 31.08 12.40 9.36
C GLN A 610 29.73 12.40 10.08
N ASP A 611 29.22 13.59 10.37
CA ASP A 611 27.86 13.79 10.88
C ASP A 611 26.81 13.25 9.90
N PHE A 612 25.72 12.71 10.43
CA PHE A 612 24.61 12.21 9.63
C PHE A 612 23.26 12.40 10.33
N ASP A 613 22.19 12.41 9.54
CA ASP A 613 20.82 12.43 10.04
C ASP A 613 20.23 11.02 10.09
N VAL A 614 19.47 10.73 11.14
CA VAL A 614 18.68 9.50 11.31
C VAL A 614 17.22 9.83 11.52
N GLU A 615 16.33 8.87 11.30
CA GLU A 615 14.91 8.99 11.68
C GLU A 615 14.76 8.95 13.21
N ASN A 616 13.82 9.72 13.75
CA ASN A 616 13.45 9.66 15.17
C ASN A 616 13.08 8.23 15.57
N GLY A 617 13.70 7.73 16.65
CA GLY A 617 13.56 6.37 17.14
C GLY A 617 14.61 5.40 16.60
N THR A 618 15.40 5.78 15.59
CA THR A 618 16.52 4.98 15.08
C THR A 618 17.47 4.63 16.23
N THR A 619 17.86 3.37 16.31
CA THR A 619 18.83 2.91 17.30
C THR A 619 20.26 3.13 16.82
N LEU A 620 21.17 3.46 17.74
CA LEU A 620 22.60 3.44 17.48
C LEU A 620 23.05 2.02 17.17
N THR A 621 23.81 1.85 16.09
CA THR A 621 24.44 0.58 15.69
C THR A 621 25.95 0.66 15.90
N THR A 622 26.63 -0.47 15.94
CA THR A 622 28.11 -0.51 16.00
C THR A 622 28.78 0.31 14.90
N GLU A 623 28.23 0.32 13.67
CA GLU A 623 28.73 1.14 12.56
C GLU A 623 28.63 2.65 12.83
N LYS A 624 27.60 3.06 13.59
CA LYS A 624 27.37 4.45 14.03
C LYS A 624 28.10 4.81 15.33
N LEU A 625 28.88 3.88 15.89
CA LEU A 625 29.75 4.10 17.05
C LEU A 625 31.18 3.66 16.73
N PRO A 626 31.79 4.22 15.66
CA PRO A 626 33.08 3.73 15.18
C PRO A 626 34.16 3.92 16.24
N ALA A 627 34.99 2.90 16.45
CA ALA A 627 36.18 3.05 17.27
C ALA A 627 37.16 4.00 16.59
N LEU A 628 37.70 4.95 17.34
CA LEU A 628 38.73 5.87 16.85
C LEU A 628 40.11 5.37 17.24
N THR A 629 41.10 5.70 16.42
CA THR A 629 42.51 5.42 16.69
C THR A 629 43.32 6.70 16.62
N GLU A 630 44.20 6.90 17.59
CA GLU A 630 45.17 8.00 17.62
C GLU A 630 46.44 7.51 18.33
N LYS A 631 47.61 7.93 17.84
CA LYS A 631 48.89 7.44 18.39
C LYS A 631 49.07 7.98 19.81
N GLY A 632 49.33 7.08 20.77
CA GLY A 632 49.52 7.44 22.18
C GLY A 632 48.22 7.63 22.97
N TRP A 633 47.05 7.35 22.37
CA TRP A 633 45.76 7.46 23.03
C TRP A 633 44.90 6.21 22.82
N LYS A 634 44.27 5.76 23.89
CA LYS A 634 43.28 4.69 23.92
C LYS A 634 41.89 5.31 23.88
N PHE A 635 41.10 4.94 22.86
CA PHE A 635 39.70 5.32 22.77
C PHE A 635 38.85 4.49 23.75
N LEU A 636 38.08 5.15 24.61
CA LEU A 636 37.26 4.53 25.66
C LEU A 636 35.76 4.47 25.33
N GLY A 637 35.36 5.00 24.17
CA GLY A 637 33.97 4.99 23.68
C GLY A 637 33.36 6.38 23.49
N TRP A 638 32.13 6.39 22.98
CA TRP A 638 31.33 7.58 22.72
C TRP A 638 30.35 7.86 23.86
N TYR A 639 30.12 9.15 24.15
CA TYR A 639 29.24 9.62 25.23
C TYR A 639 28.33 10.74 24.73
N THR A 640 27.09 10.80 25.18
CA THR A 640 26.12 11.86 24.84
C THR A 640 26.39 13.19 25.56
N SER A 641 27.40 13.22 26.44
CA SER A 641 27.82 14.41 27.18
C SER A 641 29.34 14.45 27.31
N SER A 642 29.91 15.65 27.29
CA SER A 642 31.34 15.89 27.54
C SER A 642 31.76 15.74 29.01
N SER A 643 30.81 15.45 29.91
CA SER A 643 31.09 15.06 31.31
C SER A 643 31.68 13.66 31.44
N PHE A 644 31.44 12.79 30.45
CA PHE A 644 31.91 11.40 30.39
C PHE A 644 31.49 10.51 31.58
N ASP A 645 30.35 10.83 32.20
CA ASP A 645 29.70 10.01 33.21
C ASP A 645 29.15 8.71 32.58
N GLU A 646 29.19 7.59 33.31
CA GLU A 646 28.73 6.28 32.80
C GLU A 646 27.29 6.30 32.29
N VAL A 647 26.39 7.08 32.92
CA VAL A 647 25.00 7.23 32.47
C VAL A 647 24.85 7.91 31.10
N THR A 648 25.88 8.60 30.64
CA THR A 648 25.89 9.29 29.34
C THR A 648 26.57 8.46 28.25
N LYS A 649 27.13 7.29 28.58
CA LYS A 649 27.82 6.42 27.63
C LYS A 649 26.86 5.94 26.56
N ALA A 650 27.19 6.22 25.31
CA ALA A 650 26.39 5.80 24.18
C ALA A 650 26.58 4.30 23.94
N SER A 651 25.48 3.57 23.73
CA SER A 651 25.50 2.12 23.55
C SER A 651 24.73 1.70 22.31
N GLU A 652 25.14 0.58 21.72
CA GLU A 652 24.35 -0.06 20.67
C GLU A 652 22.92 -0.36 21.17
N GLY A 653 21.93 -0.10 20.33
CA GLY A 653 20.51 -0.23 20.66
C GLY A 653 19.88 0.99 21.33
N GLN A 654 20.64 2.02 21.70
CA GLN A 654 20.07 3.26 22.24
C GLN A 654 19.27 4.02 21.17
N SER A 655 18.00 4.32 21.44
CA SER A 655 17.13 5.08 20.53
C SER A 655 17.46 6.57 20.52
N ILE A 656 17.46 7.15 19.32
CA ILE A 656 17.70 8.57 19.09
C ILE A 656 16.34 9.24 18.92
N THR A 657 15.84 9.91 19.95
CA THR A 657 14.52 10.58 19.93
C THR A 657 14.61 12.09 19.73
N GLU A 658 15.82 12.63 19.79
CA GLU A 658 16.19 14.02 19.49
C GLU A 658 17.60 14.06 18.91
N SER A 659 18.03 15.19 18.32
CA SER A 659 19.39 15.32 17.79
C SER A 659 20.42 15.23 18.93
N ILE A 660 21.44 14.39 18.76
CA ILE A 660 22.46 14.10 19.77
C ILE A 660 23.87 14.47 19.29
N THR A 661 24.75 14.79 20.23
CA THR A 661 26.20 14.92 19.98
C THR A 661 26.94 13.86 20.77
N LEU A 662 27.78 13.10 20.08
CA LEU A 662 28.61 12.04 20.65
C LEU A 662 30.04 12.55 20.85
N TYR A 663 30.48 12.57 22.10
CA TYR A 663 31.81 12.96 22.55
C TYR A 663 32.70 11.73 22.75
N ALA A 664 33.85 11.71 22.07
CA ALA A 664 34.84 10.65 22.23
C ALA A 664 35.59 10.80 23.56
N LYS A 665 35.58 9.76 24.39
CA LYS A 665 36.43 9.68 25.59
C LYS A 665 37.75 9.01 25.24
N TRP A 666 38.84 9.61 25.69
CA TRP A 666 40.20 9.13 25.46
C TRP A 666 40.96 8.98 26.79
N GLU A 667 41.90 8.05 26.82
CA GLU A 667 42.88 7.83 27.89
C GLU A 667 44.27 7.73 27.25
N GLU A 668 45.31 8.21 27.91
CA GLU A 668 46.67 8.15 27.38
C GLU A 668 47.19 6.69 27.39
N TYR A 669 47.69 6.20 26.25
CA TYR A 669 48.26 4.85 26.11
C TYR A 669 49.79 4.93 26.16
N ALA A 670 50.38 4.51 27.29
CA ALA A 670 51.77 4.78 27.64
C ALA A 670 52.85 3.84 27.05
N GLY A 671 52.50 2.84 26.24
CA GLY A 671 53.49 1.89 25.68
C GLY A 671 54.14 0.96 26.74
N PRO A 672 55.27 0.28 26.44
CA PRO A 672 55.95 -0.60 27.39
C PRO A 672 56.41 0.18 28.63
N GLU A 673 55.91 -0.21 29.80
CA GLU A 673 56.26 0.47 31.06
C GLU A 673 57.59 -0.10 31.60
N VAL A 674 58.60 0.75 31.71
CA VAL A 674 59.90 0.39 32.32
C VAL A 674 59.78 0.59 33.84
N LEU A 675 59.93 -0.50 34.60
CA LEU A 675 59.91 -0.44 36.06
C LEU A 675 61.29 0.00 36.60
N PRO A 676 61.35 0.86 37.65
CA PRO A 676 62.61 1.26 38.27
C PRO A 676 63.39 0.06 38.84
N ALA A 677 64.72 0.09 38.67
CA ALA A 677 65.61 -0.95 39.20
C ALA A 677 65.44 -1.12 40.73
N GLY A 678 65.23 -2.35 41.19
CA GLY A 678 65.25 -2.72 42.61
C GLY A 678 63.91 -2.77 43.37
N THR A 679 62.76 -2.81 42.68
CA THR A 679 61.44 -2.65 43.32
C THR A 679 60.66 -3.92 43.67
N ASP A 680 61.14 -5.15 43.42
CA ASP A 680 60.25 -6.33 43.52
C ASP A 680 60.71 -7.53 44.36
N GLY A 681 61.84 -7.46 45.08
CA GLY A 681 62.17 -8.47 46.10
C GLY A 681 62.36 -9.92 45.62
N SER A 682 62.53 -10.17 44.32
CA SER A 682 62.92 -11.47 43.77
C SER A 682 64.43 -11.52 43.49
N ALA A 683 65.04 -12.71 43.49
CA ALA A 683 66.49 -12.86 43.58
C ALA A 683 67.23 -12.32 42.33
N GLY A 684 67.98 -11.22 42.50
CA GLY A 684 68.78 -10.56 41.47
C GLY A 684 68.70 -9.03 41.60
N THR A 685 69.36 -8.47 42.62
CA THR A 685 69.38 -7.02 42.87
C THR A 685 70.02 -6.26 41.69
N ASN A 686 69.25 -5.35 41.06
CA ASN A 686 69.60 -4.38 39.98
C ASN A 686 69.17 -4.71 38.53
N ALA A 687 68.18 -5.58 38.30
CA ALA A 687 67.63 -5.77 36.95
C ALA A 687 66.61 -4.68 36.54
N THR A 688 66.59 -4.31 35.26
CA THR A 688 65.54 -3.50 34.63
C THR A 688 64.43 -4.41 34.12
N TYR A 689 63.18 -4.02 34.36
CA TYR A 689 62.01 -4.77 33.91
C TYR A 689 61.12 -3.94 32.98
N VAL A 690 60.44 -4.64 32.07
CA VAL A 690 59.46 -4.08 31.14
C VAL A 690 58.14 -4.83 31.32
N LEU A 691 57.03 -4.11 31.49
CA LEU A 691 55.69 -4.68 31.37
C LEU A 691 55.24 -4.59 29.91
N PHE A 692 55.01 -5.73 29.27
CA PHE A 692 54.70 -5.75 27.83
C PHE A 692 53.92 -7.00 27.42
N GLY A 693 52.82 -6.82 26.70
CA GLY A 693 51.87 -7.90 26.42
C GLY A 693 51.12 -8.35 27.67
N GLU A 694 50.09 -9.18 27.49
CA GLU A 694 49.21 -9.62 28.56
C GLU A 694 49.03 -11.14 28.51
N TRP A 695 49.01 -11.80 29.67
CA TRP A 695 48.84 -13.25 29.76
C TRP A 695 48.04 -13.62 31.02
N PRO A 696 47.25 -14.71 31.03
CA PRO A 696 46.67 -15.22 32.26
C PRO A 696 47.76 -15.65 33.25
N GLN A 697 47.76 -15.10 34.46
CA GLN A 697 48.82 -15.33 35.44
C GLN A 697 48.27 -15.76 36.81
N THR A 698 47.53 -14.90 37.51
CA THR A 698 46.99 -15.20 38.84
C THR A 698 45.58 -15.78 38.81
N ILE A 699 45.21 -16.59 39.82
CA ILE A 699 43.82 -17.09 39.94
C ILE A 699 42.86 -15.96 40.33
N LYS A 700 41.64 -15.97 39.77
CA LYS A 700 40.57 -15.03 40.08
C LYS A 700 40.33 -14.92 41.59
N ALA A 701 40.32 -13.69 42.11
CA ALA A 701 39.97 -13.42 43.49
C ALA A 701 38.50 -13.76 43.81
N ASN A 702 38.22 -14.11 45.07
CA ASN A 702 36.89 -14.57 45.49
C ASN A 702 35.78 -13.51 45.31
N ASN A 703 36.13 -12.22 45.40
CA ASN A 703 35.21 -11.09 45.29
C ASN A 703 34.97 -10.61 43.85
N VAL A 704 35.62 -11.22 42.84
CA VAL A 704 35.43 -10.84 41.43
C VAL A 704 34.41 -11.75 40.77
N THR A 705 33.45 -11.18 40.05
CA THR A 705 32.51 -11.90 39.19
C THR A 705 32.94 -11.76 37.73
N VAL A 706 32.89 -12.85 36.97
CA VAL A 706 33.23 -12.86 35.53
C VAL A 706 31.94 -12.95 34.72
N ASN A 707 31.79 -12.07 33.74
CA ASN A 707 30.66 -12.04 32.83
C ASN A 707 31.04 -12.68 31.49
N GLU A 708 30.50 -13.86 31.21
CA GLU A 708 30.78 -14.58 29.96
C GLU A 708 30.08 -14.03 28.73
N SER A 709 29.04 -13.19 28.89
CA SER A 709 28.37 -12.57 27.74
C SER A 709 29.18 -11.44 27.11
N VAL A 710 30.21 -10.97 27.80
CA VAL A 710 31.13 -9.92 27.32
C VAL A 710 32.52 -10.55 27.21
N SER A 711 32.90 -10.89 25.99
CA SER A 711 34.13 -11.61 25.70
C SER A 711 34.81 -11.22 24.40
N GLU A 712 36.13 -11.37 24.34
CA GLU A 712 36.95 -11.18 23.15
C GLU A 712 37.82 -12.41 22.87
N VAL A 713 38.16 -12.67 21.61
CA VAL A 713 39.06 -13.78 21.23
C VAL A 713 40.44 -13.22 20.94
N HIS A 714 41.43 -13.64 21.73
CA HIS A 714 42.84 -13.30 21.58
C HIS A 714 43.62 -14.58 21.30
N GLY A 715 43.99 -14.81 20.03
CA GLY A 715 44.69 -16.02 19.61
C GLY A 715 43.96 -17.32 19.99
N ALA A 716 44.54 -18.09 20.91
CA ALA A 716 43.96 -19.35 21.39
C ALA A 716 42.91 -19.20 22.50
N PHE A 717 42.78 -18.01 23.10
CA PHE A 717 41.98 -17.81 24.30
C PHE A 717 40.78 -16.90 24.06
N THR A 718 39.72 -17.16 24.84
CA THR A 718 38.60 -16.24 25.00
C THR A 718 38.76 -15.52 26.32
N TYR A 719 38.81 -14.19 26.26
CA TYR A 719 38.96 -13.28 27.39
C TYR A 719 37.56 -12.84 27.81
N TYR A 720 37.23 -13.02 29.09
CA TYR A 720 35.94 -12.67 29.67
C TYR A 720 36.08 -11.49 30.63
N SER A 721 35.13 -10.57 30.61
CA SER A 721 35.23 -9.36 31.45
C SER A 721 34.98 -9.68 32.93
N GLY A 722 35.82 -9.13 33.81
CA GLY A 722 35.66 -9.18 35.26
C GLY A 722 35.04 -7.89 35.81
N SER A 723 34.35 -8.01 36.94
CA SER A 723 33.78 -6.86 37.68
C SER A 723 34.81 -5.86 38.22
N ASP A 724 36.09 -6.24 38.25
CA ASP A 724 37.22 -5.41 38.62
C ASP A 724 37.88 -4.70 37.43
N GLY A 725 37.29 -4.81 36.23
CA GLY A 725 37.77 -4.15 35.02
C GLY A 725 38.89 -4.88 34.28
N TYR A 726 39.30 -6.07 34.73
CA TYR A 726 40.32 -6.90 34.06
C TYR A 726 39.70 -8.01 33.21
N TRP A 727 40.48 -8.51 32.25
CA TRP A 727 40.13 -9.70 31.47
C TRP A 727 40.49 -10.99 32.21
N TYR A 728 39.73 -12.06 31.95
CA TYR A 728 39.93 -13.36 32.56
C TYR A 728 39.88 -14.48 31.52
N VAL A 729 40.81 -15.44 31.61
CA VAL A 729 40.80 -16.65 30.78
C VAL A 729 40.29 -17.84 31.59
N LYS A 730 39.39 -18.59 30.97
CA LYS A 730 38.83 -19.83 31.52
C LYS A 730 39.75 -21.01 31.18
N CYS A 731 40.27 -21.70 32.19
CA CYS A 731 41.21 -22.81 32.02
C CYS A 731 40.79 -24.02 32.86
N ARG A 732 40.89 -25.21 32.25
CA ARG A 732 40.68 -26.49 32.92
C ARG A 732 41.92 -26.82 33.75
N GLU A 733 41.72 -27.10 35.02
CA GLU A 733 42.79 -27.46 35.93
C GLU A 733 43.35 -28.86 35.61
N ASN A 734 44.65 -28.90 35.42
CA ASN A 734 45.43 -30.11 35.28
C ASN A 734 46.82 -29.90 35.89
N ALA A 735 46.90 -29.92 37.22
CA ALA A 735 48.17 -29.84 37.93
C ALA A 735 49.08 -31.03 37.58
N TYR A 736 50.40 -30.80 37.58
CA TYR A 736 51.36 -31.90 37.43
C TYR A 736 51.39 -32.81 38.66
N GLU A 737 51.36 -32.25 39.88
CA GLU A 737 51.18 -33.00 41.14
C GLU A 737 49.91 -32.59 41.89
N SER A 738 49.33 -33.52 42.65
CA SER A 738 48.09 -33.33 43.42
C SER A 738 48.20 -32.35 44.61
N TRP A 739 49.40 -32.06 45.08
CA TRP A 739 49.65 -31.20 46.26
C TRP A 739 49.92 -29.73 45.90
N TYR A 740 49.84 -29.36 44.61
CA TYR A 740 50.08 -27.98 44.19
C TYR A 740 49.05 -26.99 44.74
N THR A 741 49.49 -25.78 45.08
CA THR A 741 48.61 -24.68 45.50
C THR A 741 48.78 -23.42 44.63
N TYR A 742 47.69 -22.71 44.43
CA TYR A 742 47.68 -21.35 43.89
C TYR A 742 48.29 -20.34 44.87
N SER A 743 48.60 -19.14 44.38
CA SER A 743 49.12 -18.03 45.19
C SER A 743 48.19 -17.63 46.34
N ASN A 744 46.88 -17.86 46.21
CA ASN A 744 45.89 -17.63 47.26
C ASN A 744 45.77 -18.79 48.28
N GLY A 745 46.61 -19.81 48.18
CA GLY A 745 46.66 -20.96 49.09
C GLY A 745 45.67 -22.08 48.79
N THR A 746 44.80 -21.96 47.77
CA THR A 746 43.87 -23.03 47.41
C THR A 746 44.56 -24.10 46.55
N THR A 747 44.16 -25.37 46.69
CA THR A 747 44.75 -26.51 45.96
C THR A 747 44.37 -26.47 44.48
N VAL A 748 45.34 -26.81 43.61
CA VAL A 748 45.14 -26.98 42.16
C VAL A 748 44.73 -28.42 41.88
N ALA A 749 43.66 -28.64 41.12
CA ALA A 749 43.21 -30.00 40.84
C ALA A 749 44.11 -30.74 39.83
N GLN A 750 44.53 -31.98 40.13
CA GLN A 750 45.23 -32.88 39.20
C GLN A 750 44.23 -33.75 38.44
N ASN A 751 44.36 -33.84 37.10
CA ASN A 751 43.55 -34.71 36.23
C ASN A 751 42.01 -34.59 36.35
N ASN A 752 41.47 -33.44 36.78
CA ASN A 752 40.03 -33.26 36.94
C ASN A 752 39.38 -32.64 35.69
N ALA A 753 38.60 -33.43 34.95
CA ALA A 753 37.93 -32.97 33.73
C ALA A 753 36.86 -31.89 33.93
N ASN A 754 36.34 -31.78 35.15
CA ASN A 754 35.21 -30.91 35.46
C ASN A 754 35.62 -29.68 36.29
N SER A 755 36.91 -29.50 36.58
CA SER A 755 37.40 -28.36 37.36
C SER A 755 37.93 -27.28 36.43
N THR A 756 37.21 -26.17 36.35
CA THR A 756 37.56 -25.02 35.52
C THR A 756 37.65 -23.78 36.39
N LYS A 757 38.72 -23.00 36.23
CA LYS A 757 38.98 -21.75 36.96
C LYS A 757 39.21 -20.60 35.98
N TYR A 758 39.03 -19.38 36.50
CA TYR A 758 39.36 -18.16 35.77
C TYR A 758 40.69 -17.63 36.28
N PHE A 759 41.53 -17.20 35.35
CA PHE A 759 42.83 -16.62 35.62
C PHE A 759 42.83 -15.19 35.09
N LYS A 760 43.27 -14.27 35.93
CA LYS A 760 43.37 -12.86 35.60
C LYS A 760 44.43 -12.68 34.52
N VAL A 761 44.07 -11.96 33.47
CA VAL A 761 44.98 -11.55 32.39
C VAL A 761 45.71 -10.30 32.87
N GLU A 762 47.03 -10.40 32.93
CA GLU A 762 47.90 -9.40 33.54
C GLU A 762 49.10 -9.12 32.64
N PRO A 763 49.67 -7.91 32.69
CA PRO A 763 50.88 -7.59 31.94
C PRO A 763 52.01 -8.58 32.23
N ILE A 764 52.68 -9.05 31.18
CA ILE A 764 53.82 -9.95 31.33
C ILE A 764 55.02 -9.13 31.79
N LYS A 765 55.66 -9.58 32.85
CA LYS A 765 56.90 -8.99 33.35
C LYS A 765 58.10 -9.59 32.62
N TRP A 766 58.83 -8.73 31.91
CA TRP A 766 60.04 -9.09 31.17
C TRP A 766 61.28 -8.51 31.83
N ARG A 767 62.28 -9.34 32.06
CA ARG A 767 63.62 -8.90 32.47
C ARG A 767 64.41 -8.47 31.25
N VAL A 768 64.98 -7.27 31.27
CA VAL A 768 65.96 -6.85 30.27
C VAL A 768 67.29 -7.53 30.60
N LEU A 769 67.73 -8.41 29.71
CA LEU A 769 68.95 -9.19 29.87
C LEU A 769 70.18 -8.44 29.32
N THR A 770 70.05 -7.89 28.12
CA THR A 770 71.07 -7.01 27.51
C THR A 770 70.39 -5.97 26.64
N GLU A 771 70.94 -4.78 26.57
CA GLU A 771 70.42 -3.67 25.75
C GLU A 771 70.87 -3.78 24.28
N ASP A 772 71.86 -4.62 23.99
CA ASP A 772 72.40 -4.82 22.64
C ASP A 772 72.65 -6.31 22.35
N TYR A 773 71.58 -7.00 22.00
CA TYR A 773 71.62 -8.41 21.65
C TYR A 773 72.41 -8.63 20.36
N ASN A 774 73.59 -9.25 20.47
CA ASN A 774 74.48 -9.57 19.34
C ASN A 774 74.88 -8.36 18.46
N GLY A 775 74.95 -7.15 19.01
CA GLY A 775 75.34 -5.96 18.24
C GLY A 775 74.24 -5.43 17.31
N THR A 776 72.97 -5.79 17.56
CA THR A 776 71.83 -5.43 16.70
C THR A 776 71.13 -4.13 17.11
N GLY A 777 71.54 -3.49 18.21
CA GLY A 777 70.88 -2.31 18.78
C GLY A 777 69.49 -2.61 19.37
N LYS A 778 69.21 -3.88 19.68
CA LYS A 778 67.92 -4.35 20.22
C LYS A 778 68.13 -4.94 21.61
N ALA A 779 67.23 -4.65 22.53
CA ALA A 779 67.26 -5.25 23.86
C ALA A 779 66.73 -6.69 23.83
N LEU A 780 67.42 -7.62 24.51
CA LEU A 780 66.94 -8.98 24.76
C LEU A 780 66.11 -8.99 26.05
N LEU A 781 64.87 -9.45 25.94
CA LEU A 781 63.94 -9.56 27.05
C LEU A 781 63.63 -11.03 27.30
N LEU A 782 63.51 -11.42 28.57
CA LEU A 782 63.11 -12.77 28.98
C LEU A 782 61.98 -12.67 30.01
N ALA A 783 60.93 -13.45 29.84
CA ALA A 783 59.84 -13.50 30.82
C ALA A 783 60.38 -13.86 32.22
N GLU A 784 59.92 -13.13 33.24
CA GLU A 784 60.36 -13.29 34.64
C GLU A 784 59.67 -14.48 35.32
N SER A 785 58.57 -14.94 34.72
CA SER A 785 57.76 -16.05 35.21
C SER A 785 57.62 -17.13 34.16
N ILE A 786 57.37 -18.36 34.62
CA ILE A 786 56.87 -19.44 33.79
C ILE A 786 55.39 -19.16 33.49
N LEU A 787 55.10 -18.94 32.21
CA LEU A 787 53.79 -18.50 31.74
C LEU A 787 52.86 -19.67 31.37
N THR A 788 53.40 -20.81 30.93
CA THR A 788 52.61 -22.00 30.66
C THR A 788 53.44 -23.28 30.80
N GLY A 789 52.78 -24.37 31.15
CA GLY A 789 53.25 -25.74 30.95
C GLY A 789 52.53 -26.40 29.76
N ASN A 790 52.64 -27.73 29.66
CA ASN A 790 51.94 -28.57 28.70
C ASN A 790 52.29 -28.35 27.22
N VAL A 791 53.49 -27.83 26.92
CA VAL A 791 53.96 -27.60 25.54
C VAL A 791 55.23 -28.41 25.30
N PRO A 792 55.14 -29.67 24.81
CA PRO A 792 56.32 -30.46 24.48
C PRO A 792 57.05 -29.88 23.27
N TYR A 793 58.33 -30.21 23.16
CA TYR A 793 59.15 -29.87 21.98
C TYR A 793 58.65 -30.63 20.74
N TYR A 794 58.35 -31.91 20.90
CA TYR A 794 57.74 -32.77 19.88
C TYR A 794 57.07 -33.96 20.55
N VAL A 795 55.87 -34.34 20.13
CA VAL A 795 55.01 -35.31 20.83
C VAL A 795 55.50 -36.77 20.86
N ASN A 796 56.65 -37.09 20.26
CA ASN A 796 57.23 -38.44 20.21
C ASN A 796 58.77 -38.37 20.32
N SER A 797 59.42 -39.46 20.73
CA SER A 797 60.88 -39.63 20.73
C SER A 797 61.50 -39.95 19.35
N SER A 798 60.67 -40.23 18.34
CA SER A 798 61.12 -40.67 17.02
C SER A 798 61.55 -39.53 16.10
N SER A 799 62.53 -39.79 15.23
CA SER A 799 62.86 -38.87 14.12
C SER A 799 61.83 -38.93 12.99
N ARG A 800 61.72 -37.85 12.22
CA ARG A 800 60.79 -37.69 11.10
C ARG A 800 61.48 -37.19 9.84
N THR A 801 60.91 -37.45 8.67
CA THR A 801 61.43 -36.92 7.39
C THR A 801 60.65 -35.67 7.00
N ILE A 802 61.32 -34.51 6.94
CA ILE A 802 60.74 -33.25 6.47
C ILE A 802 61.61 -32.72 5.34
N ASN A 803 61.00 -32.37 4.20
CA ASN A 803 61.70 -31.87 3.01
C ASN A 803 62.89 -32.76 2.60
N SER A 804 62.66 -34.07 2.58
CA SER A 804 63.67 -35.10 2.27
C SER A 804 64.88 -35.15 3.21
N SER A 805 64.81 -34.48 4.37
CA SER A 805 65.85 -34.45 5.40
C SER A 805 65.37 -35.14 6.68
N ASN A 806 66.26 -35.89 7.33
CA ASN A 806 65.97 -36.50 8.63
C ASN A 806 65.99 -35.43 9.73
N VAL A 807 64.86 -35.23 10.39
CA VAL A 807 64.64 -34.26 11.47
C VAL A 807 64.44 -34.99 12.79
N TYR A 808 65.29 -34.69 13.76
CA TYR A 808 65.26 -35.29 15.09
C TYR A 808 64.16 -34.68 15.98
N ALA A 809 63.72 -35.41 17.00
CA ALA A 809 62.65 -34.97 17.90
C ALA A 809 63.03 -33.70 18.68
N ASN A 810 64.31 -33.53 19.02
CA ASN A 810 64.87 -32.34 19.68
C ASN A 810 65.21 -31.17 18.74
N ASN A 811 64.83 -31.23 17.46
CA ASN A 811 65.08 -30.15 16.50
C ASN A 811 64.20 -28.93 16.79
N TYR A 812 64.81 -27.79 17.15
CA TYR A 812 64.08 -26.57 17.49
C TYR A 812 63.33 -25.95 16.30
N LYS A 813 63.95 -25.88 15.11
CA LYS A 813 63.34 -25.26 13.92
C LYS A 813 61.97 -25.83 13.58
N TYR A 814 61.85 -27.15 13.67
CA TYR A 814 60.61 -27.88 13.35
C TYR A 814 59.82 -28.31 14.61
N SER A 815 60.13 -27.75 15.78
CA SER A 815 59.50 -28.11 17.05
C SER A 815 58.08 -27.55 17.21
N THR A 816 57.24 -28.26 17.96
CA THR A 816 55.90 -27.82 18.37
C THR A 816 55.99 -26.58 19.27
N ILE A 817 57.00 -26.51 20.15
CA ILE A 817 57.18 -25.37 21.04
C ILE A 817 57.50 -24.06 20.29
N ARG A 818 58.34 -24.10 19.24
CA ARG A 818 58.59 -22.94 18.39
C ARG A 818 57.32 -22.50 17.65
N ALA A 819 56.52 -23.47 17.20
CA ALA A 819 55.24 -23.23 16.56
C ALA A 819 54.24 -22.54 17.48
N TYR A 820 54.16 -23.02 18.72
CA TYR A 820 53.37 -22.41 19.77
C TYR A 820 53.83 -20.96 20.02
N LEU A 821 55.14 -20.70 20.11
CA LEU A 821 55.66 -19.37 20.41
C LEU A 821 55.31 -18.33 19.32
N ASN A 822 55.43 -18.68 18.04
CA ASN A 822 55.28 -17.73 16.92
C ASN A 822 53.92 -17.82 16.19
N GLY A 823 53.14 -18.88 16.45
CA GLY A 823 51.87 -19.13 15.77
C GLY A 823 52.01 -19.56 14.30
N THR A 824 53.14 -20.15 13.93
CA THR A 824 53.43 -20.65 12.58
C THR A 824 54.18 -21.98 12.66
N TYR A 825 53.83 -22.96 11.83
CA TYR A 825 54.49 -24.27 11.83
C TYR A 825 55.23 -24.50 10.52
N GLU A 826 56.55 -24.70 10.57
CA GLU A 826 57.40 -24.90 9.40
C GLU A 826 57.50 -26.38 8.96
N SER A 827 56.49 -27.23 9.23
CA SER A 827 56.49 -28.61 8.75
C SER A 827 55.13 -29.08 8.24
N ASN A 828 55.14 -29.93 7.21
CA ASN A 828 53.95 -30.56 6.63
C ASN A 828 53.61 -31.92 7.28
N ASP A 829 54.28 -32.25 8.40
CA ASP A 829 54.01 -33.48 9.15
C ASP A 829 52.57 -33.43 9.66
N MET A 830 51.79 -34.50 9.46
CA MET A 830 50.33 -34.58 9.60
C MET A 830 49.78 -34.40 11.03
N GLN A 831 50.51 -33.69 11.90
CA GLN A 831 49.95 -33.13 13.13
C GLN A 831 49.29 -31.80 12.75
N THR A 832 47.97 -31.78 12.86
CA THR A 832 47.10 -30.65 12.48
C THR A 832 47.69 -29.28 12.84
N ASN A 833 47.58 -28.31 11.93
CA ASN A 833 47.96 -26.88 12.06
C ASN A 833 47.29 -26.18 13.25
N THR A 834 47.61 -26.59 14.47
CA THR A 834 46.87 -26.25 15.70
C THR A 834 47.14 -24.83 16.19
N TYR A 835 48.33 -24.28 15.90
CA TYR A 835 48.76 -22.97 16.40
C TYR A 835 48.79 -21.85 15.36
N THR A 836 48.39 -22.10 14.10
CA THR A 836 48.35 -21.04 13.08
C THR A 836 47.43 -19.90 13.53
N ASN A 837 48.01 -18.71 13.74
CA ASN A 837 47.34 -17.52 14.30
C ASN A 837 46.75 -17.71 15.71
N LYS A 838 47.21 -18.73 16.44
CA LYS A 838 46.74 -19.12 17.78
C LYS A 838 47.90 -19.41 18.75
N GLY A 839 49.10 -18.96 18.42
CA GLY A 839 50.28 -19.13 19.27
C GLY A 839 50.32 -18.12 20.42
N PHE A 840 51.37 -18.20 21.24
CA PHE A 840 51.69 -17.25 22.30
C PHE A 840 51.76 -15.82 21.75
N LEU A 841 52.44 -15.60 20.62
CA LEU A 841 52.55 -14.26 20.01
C LEU A 841 51.19 -13.60 19.74
N GLN A 842 50.22 -14.35 19.19
CA GLN A 842 48.90 -13.80 18.85
C GLN A 842 47.97 -13.71 20.05
N THR A 843 48.23 -14.51 21.08
CA THR A 843 47.41 -14.55 22.30
C THR A 843 47.88 -13.48 23.30
N ALA A 844 49.20 -13.23 23.39
CA ALA A 844 49.78 -12.33 24.38
C ALA A 844 49.89 -10.87 23.92
N PHE A 845 49.83 -10.60 22.62
CA PHE A 845 50.10 -9.28 22.06
C PHE A 845 49.08 -8.89 21.00
N THR A 846 48.58 -7.65 21.07
CA THR A 846 47.77 -7.05 20.00
C THR A 846 48.58 -6.90 18.71
N THR A 847 47.92 -6.65 17.58
CA THR A 847 48.61 -6.42 16.30
C THR A 847 49.64 -5.29 16.38
N GLU A 848 49.31 -4.22 17.09
CA GLU A 848 50.18 -3.06 17.33
C GLU A 848 51.37 -3.47 18.20
N ALA A 849 51.14 -4.18 19.31
CA ALA A 849 52.23 -4.67 20.16
C ALA A 849 53.14 -5.68 19.44
N GLN A 850 52.57 -6.57 18.61
CA GLN A 850 53.33 -7.49 17.77
C GLN A 850 54.26 -6.74 16.80
N SER A 851 53.88 -5.55 16.34
CA SER A 851 54.73 -4.72 15.46
C SER A 851 55.98 -4.18 16.15
N LEU A 852 55.94 -4.01 17.48
CA LEU A 852 57.06 -3.56 18.30
C LEU A 852 58.09 -4.68 18.56
N ILE A 853 57.67 -5.94 18.46
CA ILE A 853 58.54 -7.10 18.63
C ILE A 853 59.37 -7.29 17.37
N ALA A 854 60.69 -7.21 17.52
CA ALA A 854 61.57 -7.35 16.37
C ALA A 854 61.67 -8.82 15.93
N THR A 855 61.59 -9.03 14.61
CA THR A 855 61.99 -10.30 14.02
C THR A 855 63.49 -10.48 14.23
N THR A 856 63.88 -11.60 14.85
CA THR A 856 65.23 -11.89 15.34
C THR A 856 65.78 -13.12 14.63
N THR A 857 67.00 -13.03 14.10
CA THR A 857 67.73 -14.22 13.66
C THR A 857 68.20 -14.98 14.89
N VAL A 858 67.62 -16.15 15.12
CA VAL A 858 67.91 -17.02 16.26
C VAL A 858 68.98 -18.03 15.85
N ASP A 859 70.15 -17.96 16.51
CA ASP A 859 71.27 -18.85 16.25
C ASP A 859 71.03 -20.23 16.89
N ASN A 860 70.80 -21.23 16.04
CA ASN A 860 70.56 -22.63 16.37
C ASN A 860 71.76 -23.53 16.01
N SER A 861 72.88 -22.91 15.64
CA SER A 861 74.11 -23.63 15.33
C SER A 861 74.69 -24.33 16.56
N ALA A 862 75.57 -25.29 16.33
CA ALA A 862 76.29 -25.98 17.42
C ALA A 862 77.07 -24.99 18.30
N ALA A 863 77.53 -23.85 17.76
CA ALA A 863 78.28 -22.84 18.50
C ALA A 863 77.43 -22.04 19.50
N SER A 864 76.11 -21.95 19.28
CA SER A 864 75.16 -21.30 20.19
C SER A 864 74.51 -22.30 21.14
N THR A 865 74.39 -23.55 20.71
CA THR A 865 73.60 -24.56 21.41
C THR A 865 74.41 -25.52 22.28
N THR A 866 75.75 -25.43 22.28
CA THR A 866 76.63 -26.17 23.20
C THR A 866 77.74 -25.30 23.77
N ASP A 867 78.05 -25.47 25.06
CA ASP A 867 79.11 -24.74 25.77
C ASP A 867 80.55 -25.07 25.30
N SER A 868 81.46 -24.15 25.63
CA SER A 868 82.92 -24.10 25.48
C SER A 868 83.71 -25.29 26.08
N GLY A 869 83.05 -26.28 26.70
CA GLY A 869 83.63 -27.52 27.23
C GLY A 869 84.10 -28.55 26.17
N ASN A 870 84.03 -28.21 24.88
CA ASN A 870 84.76 -28.86 23.79
C ASN A 870 84.41 -30.34 23.43
N ASN A 871 83.10 -30.68 23.41
CA ASN A 871 82.60 -31.87 22.68
C ASN A 871 81.90 -31.46 21.35
N LEU A 872 82.52 -30.55 20.60
CA LEU A 872 82.01 -29.95 19.34
C LEU A 872 81.62 -30.98 18.26
N ASN A 873 82.23 -32.16 18.24
CA ASN A 873 81.98 -33.17 17.21
C ASN A 873 80.62 -33.89 17.35
N GLN A 874 79.96 -33.85 18.52
CA GLN A 874 78.67 -34.53 18.73
C GLN A 874 77.47 -33.59 18.64
N ALA A 875 77.61 -32.31 19.05
CA ALA A 875 76.55 -31.30 19.01
C ALA A 875 76.10 -30.92 17.59
N THR A 876 77.03 -30.96 16.61
CA THR A 876 76.73 -30.68 15.19
C THR A 876 75.64 -31.60 14.63
N ARG A 877 75.49 -32.81 15.20
CA ARG A 877 74.51 -33.81 14.74
C ARG A 877 73.07 -33.40 14.96
N TYR A 878 72.78 -32.69 16.05
CA TYR A 878 71.40 -32.36 16.47
C TYR A 878 71.07 -30.87 16.35
N ALA A 879 72.07 -30.01 16.12
CA ALA A 879 71.88 -28.62 15.74
C ALA A 879 70.99 -28.49 14.48
N CYS A 880 70.36 -27.33 14.32
CA CYS A 880 69.49 -27.08 13.18
C CYS A 880 69.78 -25.72 12.55
N ALA A 881 69.19 -25.45 11.39
CA ALA A 881 69.33 -24.16 10.73
C ALA A 881 68.79 -23.02 11.61
N ASN A 882 69.43 -21.86 11.54
CA ASN A 882 68.97 -20.65 12.20
C ASN A 882 67.55 -20.30 11.76
N THR A 883 66.78 -19.74 12.68
CA THR A 883 65.37 -19.36 12.48
C THR A 883 65.21 -17.85 12.53
N SER A 884 64.07 -17.37 12.05
CA SER A 884 63.70 -15.95 12.07
C SER A 884 62.43 -15.82 12.89
N ASP A 885 62.59 -15.50 14.18
CA ASP A 885 61.53 -15.61 15.17
C ASP A 885 61.28 -14.26 15.86
N LYS A 886 60.02 -13.99 16.20
CA LYS A 886 59.66 -12.85 17.07
C LYS A 886 59.77 -13.25 18.54
N ILE A 887 59.36 -14.48 18.86
CA ILE A 887 59.47 -15.07 20.20
C ILE A 887 60.28 -16.36 20.11
N PHE A 888 61.23 -16.57 21.02
CA PHE A 888 62.10 -17.75 21.01
C PHE A 888 62.46 -18.21 22.42
N LEU A 889 63.02 -19.42 22.55
CA LEU A 889 63.66 -19.88 23.79
C LEU A 889 65.15 -19.58 23.75
N LEU A 890 65.75 -19.29 24.90
CA LEU A 890 67.20 -19.07 24.98
C LEU A 890 68.01 -20.37 24.75
N SER A 891 69.23 -20.24 24.22
CA SER A 891 70.17 -21.36 24.10
C SER A 891 70.99 -21.53 25.38
N GLU A 892 71.69 -22.66 25.49
CA GLU A 892 72.67 -22.89 26.56
C GLU A 892 73.68 -21.73 26.63
N LYS A 893 74.28 -21.32 25.52
CA LYS A 893 75.25 -20.22 25.48
C LYS A 893 74.68 -18.92 26.03
N GLU A 894 73.45 -18.58 25.64
CA GLU A 894 72.80 -17.35 26.09
C GLU A 894 72.53 -17.37 27.58
N VAL A 895 72.12 -18.52 28.14
CA VAL A 895 71.94 -18.58 29.58
C VAL A 895 73.28 -18.65 30.32
N THR A 896 74.31 -19.32 29.80
CA THR A 896 75.62 -19.50 30.47
C THR A 896 76.62 -18.35 30.36
N THR A 897 76.39 -17.41 29.44
CA THR A 897 77.34 -16.33 29.14
C THR A 897 76.90 -14.98 29.69
N SER A 898 77.81 -14.26 30.33
CA SER A 898 77.48 -13.01 31.03
C SER A 898 77.14 -11.82 30.14
N SER A 899 77.56 -11.81 28.89
CA SER A 899 77.18 -10.78 27.91
C SER A 899 75.67 -10.77 27.59
N TYR A 900 74.94 -11.83 27.95
CA TYR A 900 73.48 -11.91 27.80
C TYR A 900 72.75 -11.71 29.13
N GLY A 901 73.36 -11.02 30.11
CA GLY A 901 72.65 -10.61 31.33
C GLY A 901 72.56 -11.66 32.44
N PHE A 902 73.22 -12.81 32.28
CA PHE A 902 73.29 -13.85 33.31
C PHE A 902 74.63 -13.85 34.03
N ALA A 903 74.69 -14.42 35.24
CA ALA A 903 75.99 -14.71 35.84
C ALA A 903 76.72 -15.79 35.03
N SER A 904 78.04 -15.63 34.86
CA SER A 904 78.91 -16.63 34.23
C SER A 904 78.75 -17.99 34.91
N TYR A 905 78.53 -19.04 34.13
CA TYR A 905 78.35 -20.38 34.67
C TYR A 905 79.64 -20.90 35.31
N ASN A 906 79.63 -21.10 36.63
CA ASN A 906 80.58 -21.96 37.33
C ASN A 906 79.78 -22.89 38.24
N SER A 907 80.24 -24.13 38.44
CA SER A 907 79.54 -25.16 39.23
C SER A 907 79.34 -24.81 40.71
N SER A 908 79.78 -23.64 41.16
CA SER A 908 79.72 -23.09 42.51
C SER A 908 79.01 -21.72 42.60
N ALA A 909 78.47 -21.19 41.50
CA ALA A 909 77.87 -19.85 41.43
C ALA A 909 76.39 -19.90 41.85
N THR A 910 75.94 -18.90 42.61
CA THR A 910 74.54 -18.79 43.04
C THR A 910 73.60 -18.65 41.83
N PRO A 911 72.77 -19.66 41.50
CA PRO A 911 72.09 -19.75 40.19
C PRO A 911 70.79 -18.92 40.09
N ASN A 912 70.63 -17.93 40.97
CA ASN A 912 69.35 -17.25 41.20
C ASN A 912 68.79 -16.46 40.00
N THR A 913 69.63 -15.96 39.08
CA THR A 913 69.18 -15.17 37.93
C THR A 913 68.38 -15.96 36.88
N ARG A 914 68.47 -17.29 36.90
CA ARG A 914 67.77 -18.19 35.96
C ARG A 914 66.53 -18.85 36.55
N ILE A 915 66.31 -18.68 37.85
CA ILE A 915 65.13 -19.21 38.53
C ILE A 915 63.91 -18.43 38.05
N ARG A 916 62.79 -19.12 37.77
CA ARG A 916 61.55 -18.51 37.28
C ARG A 916 60.36 -18.96 38.11
N VAL A 917 59.57 -18.01 38.59
CA VAL A 917 58.38 -18.30 39.39
C VAL A 917 57.28 -18.86 38.48
N THR A 918 56.62 -19.93 38.92
CA THR A 918 55.50 -20.51 38.18
C THR A 918 54.21 -19.77 38.47
N THR A 919 53.59 -19.20 37.44
CA THR A 919 52.27 -18.53 37.55
C THR A 919 51.17 -19.52 37.95
N ASP A 920 50.08 -19.03 38.53
CA ASP A 920 48.95 -19.89 38.89
C ASP A 920 48.30 -20.53 37.67
N PHE A 921 48.21 -19.79 36.56
CA PHE A 921 47.78 -20.32 35.28
C PHE A 921 48.69 -21.46 34.79
N ALA A 922 50.01 -21.31 34.86
CA ALA A 922 50.94 -22.37 34.47
C ALA A 922 50.80 -23.61 35.38
N LYS A 923 50.64 -23.44 36.70
CA LYS A 923 50.38 -24.56 37.63
C LYS A 923 49.11 -25.32 37.26
N ALA A 924 48.06 -24.61 36.83
CA ALA A 924 46.82 -25.21 36.34
C ALA A 924 46.99 -25.87 34.95
N ASN A 925 47.99 -25.48 34.18
CA ASN A 925 48.28 -25.99 32.84
C ASN A 925 49.53 -26.90 32.83
N TYR A 926 49.55 -27.90 33.71
CA TYR A 926 50.53 -28.99 33.76
C TYR A 926 52.01 -28.59 33.93
N ALA A 927 52.29 -27.40 34.48
CA ALA A 927 53.66 -26.97 34.70
C ALA A 927 54.35 -27.73 35.84
N TYR A 928 55.59 -28.16 35.63
CA TYR A 928 56.41 -28.78 36.68
C TYR A 928 57.03 -27.71 37.60
N TYR A 929 56.83 -27.79 38.92
CA TYR A 929 57.53 -26.97 39.90
C TYR A 929 57.66 -27.71 41.24
N TRP A 930 58.60 -27.30 42.09
CA TRP A 930 58.84 -27.96 43.37
C TRP A 930 58.73 -26.97 44.53
N ALA A 931 57.74 -27.18 45.42
CA ALA A 931 57.37 -26.18 46.42
C ALA A 931 58.29 -26.12 47.66
N SER A 932 59.08 -27.16 47.97
CA SER A 932 59.73 -27.28 49.29
C SER A 932 60.75 -26.18 49.62
N ASP A 933 61.30 -25.51 48.61
CA ASP A 933 62.43 -24.58 48.80
C ASP A 933 62.10 -23.14 48.41
N GLY A 934 60.86 -22.83 47.99
CA GLY A 934 60.48 -21.48 47.53
C GLY A 934 61.14 -21.04 46.22
N TYR A 935 61.76 -21.98 45.47
CA TYR A 935 62.41 -21.74 44.18
C TYR A 935 61.61 -22.35 43.02
N GLY A 936 61.87 -21.82 41.82
CA GLY A 936 61.01 -21.83 40.63
C GLY A 936 60.69 -23.17 39.95
N GLY A 937 60.15 -23.09 38.73
CA GLY A 937 59.88 -24.25 37.87
C GLY A 937 61.00 -24.55 36.86
N TRP A 938 60.98 -25.75 36.30
CA TRP A 938 61.93 -26.20 35.27
C TRP A 938 61.54 -25.69 33.88
N TRP A 939 62.43 -25.12 33.07
CA TRP A 939 62.07 -24.52 31.77
C TRP A 939 63.03 -24.83 30.62
N TRP A 940 62.46 -25.00 29.43
CA TRP A 940 63.18 -25.45 28.23
C TRP A 940 64.17 -24.43 27.68
N LEU A 941 65.33 -24.91 27.22
CA LEU A 941 66.23 -24.18 26.34
C LEU A 941 66.06 -24.66 24.90
N ARG A 942 66.48 -23.84 23.93
CA ARG A 942 66.44 -24.25 22.53
C ARG A 942 67.52 -25.28 22.13
N SER A 943 68.47 -25.55 23.03
CA SER A 943 69.64 -26.39 22.81
C SER A 943 69.30 -27.89 22.84
N PRO A 944 69.60 -28.67 21.77
CA PRO A 944 69.51 -30.12 21.82
C PRO A 944 70.60 -30.73 22.71
N PHE A 945 70.34 -31.88 23.33
CA PHE A 945 71.35 -32.66 24.02
C PHE A 945 72.24 -33.41 23.03
N PHE A 946 73.55 -33.46 23.28
CA PHE A 946 74.53 -33.96 22.30
C PHE A 946 74.51 -35.48 22.05
N ASP A 947 73.96 -36.28 22.98
CA ASP A 947 74.07 -37.75 22.97
C ASP A 947 72.83 -38.47 22.40
N THR A 948 71.72 -37.76 22.18
CA THR A 948 70.49 -38.38 21.66
C THR A 948 69.63 -37.41 20.84
N ASN A 949 68.75 -37.96 20.01
CA ASN A 949 67.84 -37.23 19.13
C ASN A 949 66.51 -36.81 19.79
N TYR A 950 66.27 -37.15 21.05
CA TYR A 950 65.01 -36.85 21.77
C TYR A 950 65.20 -36.16 23.13
N TYR A 951 66.38 -35.62 23.41
CA TYR A 951 66.59 -34.75 24.58
C TYR A 951 66.94 -33.31 24.18
N ALA A 952 66.41 -32.35 24.94
CA ALA A 952 66.81 -30.95 24.91
C ALA A 952 67.30 -30.51 26.31
N LEU A 953 68.19 -29.52 26.34
CA LEU A 953 68.65 -28.89 27.57
C LEU A 953 67.55 -28.00 28.16
N ALA A 954 67.66 -27.75 29.44
CA ALA A 954 66.71 -26.95 30.20
C ALA A 954 67.36 -26.39 31.46
N VAL A 955 66.75 -25.39 32.05
CA VAL A 955 67.14 -24.85 33.36
C VAL A 955 66.29 -25.51 34.44
N ASP A 956 66.92 -26.00 35.49
CA ASP A 956 66.23 -26.61 36.62
C ASP A 956 65.65 -25.62 37.64
N ILE A 957 64.91 -26.18 38.59
CA ILE A 957 64.27 -25.44 39.68
C ILE A 957 65.27 -24.62 40.51
N GLY A 958 66.53 -25.05 40.55
CA GLY A 958 67.63 -24.38 41.23
C GLY A 958 68.35 -23.35 40.37
N GLY A 959 68.01 -23.21 39.09
CA GLY A 959 68.62 -22.30 38.14
C GLY A 959 69.88 -22.84 37.45
N SER A 960 70.20 -24.13 37.59
CA SER A 960 71.32 -24.75 36.89
C SER A 960 70.90 -25.23 35.50
N VAL A 961 71.82 -25.21 34.53
CA VAL A 961 71.57 -25.86 33.24
C VAL A 961 71.69 -27.36 33.44
N ASN A 962 70.57 -28.05 33.32
CA ASN A 962 70.49 -29.46 33.63
C ASN A 962 70.98 -30.31 32.45
N TYR A 963 72.12 -30.98 32.66
CA TYR A 963 72.72 -31.93 31.71
C TYR A 963 72.09 -33.34 31.77
N TYR A 964 71.20 -33.60 32.71
CA TYR A 964 70.46 -34.85 32.81
C TYR A 964 69.21 -34.81 31.91
N ARG A 965 69.35 -35.41 30.72
CA ARG A 965 68.36 -36.17 29.93
C ARG A 965 66.88 -35.79 30.12
N ASN A 966 66.33 -34.89 29.28
CA ASN A 966 64.90 -34.55 29.32
C ASN A 966 64.21 -34.88 28.00
N ASP A 967 63.32 -35.87 28.05
CA ASP A 967 62.50 -36.31 26.92
C ASP A 967 61.64 -35.16 26.37
N VAL A 968 61.93 -34.78 25.13
CA VAL A 968 61.26 -33.69 24.42
C VAL A 968 59.76 -33.90 24.18
N TYR A 969 59.28 -35.13 24.41
CA TYR A 969 57.88 -35.53 24.25
C TYR A 969 57.07 -35.47 25.52
N TYR A 970 57.68 -35.27 26.68
CA TYR A 970 56.89 -34.98 27.87
C TYR A 970 56.46 -33.52 27.91
N ALA A 971 55.19 -33.30 28.25
CA ALA A 971 54.58 -31.99 28.29
C ALA A 971 54.82 -31.24 29.62
N PHE A 972 55.55 -31.82 30.58
CA PHE A 972 55.82 -31.17 31.88
C PHE A 972 56.88 -30.06 31.80
N GLY A 973 57.48 -29.83 30.63
CA GLY A 973 58.45 -28.77 30.46
C GLY A 973 57.83 -27.41 30.22
N ASN A 974 58.30 -26.45 31.02
CA ASN A 974 57.70 -25.13 31.06
C ASN A 974 58.30 -24.20 30.02
N VAL A 975 57.50 -23.23 29.60
CA VAL A 975 57.86 -22.25 28.58
C VAL A 975 58.20 -20.92 29.25
N VAL A 976 59.42 -20.45 29.03
CA VAL A 976 59.87 -19.10 29.40
C VAL A 976 60.29 -18.39 28.10
N PRO A 977 59.39 -17.59 27.51
CA PRO A 977 59.66 -16.95 26.23
C PRO A 977 60.67 -15.81 26.38
N ALA A 978 61.48 -15.63 25.33
CA ALA A 978 62.34 -14.50 25.11
C ALA A 978 61.96 -13.77 23.81
N LEU A 979 62.22 -12.47 23.75
CA LEU A 979 61.98 -11.64 22.57
C LEU A 979 62.99 -10.50 22.49
N THR A 980 63.05 -9.81 21.36
CA THR A 980 63.81 -8.56 21.24
C THR A 980 62.93 -7.39 20.84
N ILE A 981 63.21 -6.20 21.39
CA ILE A 981 62.53 -4.95 21.05
C ILE A 981 63.56 -3.87 20.68
N SER A 982 63.14 -2.93 19.84
CA SER A 982 63.89 -1.69 19.63
C SER A 982 63.81 -0.82 20.89
N LEU A 983 64.92 -0.17 21.26
CA LEU A 983 64.97 0.78 22.39
C LEU A 983 64.46 2.19 22.02
N GLN A 984 64.14 2.43 20.74
CA GLN A 984 63.57 3.70 20.23
C GLN A 984 62.06 3.74 20.26
#